data_AF-A0A7T0C115-F1
#
_entry.id   AF-A0A7T0C115-F1
#
_cell.length_a   1.000
_cell.length_b   1.000
_cell.length_c   1.000
_cell.angle_alpha   90.00
_cell.angle_beta   90.00
_cell.angle_gamma   90.00
#
_symmetry.space_group_name_H-M   'P 1'
#
loop_
_entity.id
_entity.type
_entity.pdbx_description
1 polymer ?
#
loop_
_entity_poly.entity_id
_entity_poly.type
_entity_poly.pdbx_seq_one_letter_code
_entity_poly.pdbx_strand_id
1 'polypeptide(L)'
;MAHKIKFKDLDKEIETEEGISVLEAAEEGGIDIPSSCRKGECGTCKVRKVSGEVHSSVEGTLSDDDVKNGYFLSCVAEATTDLVCVSSEGDEELQARVESIYDRTVDSKSFQLKATADEFYQFQPGQFITIGPVVSGKKQFRCYSISSSCQNKDHVEITVKRQKKGLVSNYFNDSVQVGDLISVKKPSGKFKMDLSETTDLLLVGSGSGITPLLSMVRSLTDMNSTRKIVLLYGNRTSDDIIFYKELKELETANPNFKLEVFLSQPDESWQGKTGRINPAAIIDAINAMSENVSLYTCGPGPVMEMAVETAASCGVNPERLHMEAFAPPKEKVPDNFLTLERLRSIDIFKGLSDKVLESMQPHIMFRRFLPGEMVIREGDFGNSAFYILEGNVDVYPPSLQLEIQDKRKRNKRSWWQRLKGIINKNTRGGEFVRAQDYRVSTTSFNTDGVFCDAAGNTLLPNFVPAPPLDDDGEEISKDKIIRLPKGEMFGELAALFRISRSATVAAGWEQSPLCETLEIKIQALRILSKRSKEFKSFIEDRYRERMLSRFVEEEPLFQGCSPELLERISNEVEFFSFRPKEVLLSEGQDNDSLYILLSGFAKLSKQVGEKDFNFHALQKGEIYGVVSLMEGKNNACTVTAINNVEAIALNRSIFEELLREPTASELIMKTVEARMKKMANIEEHIASLSLLSFGIENELPNGQSIMVINLDRCTRCDDCVKACADAHDGYPRFAREGRKIGNAMFPHACMHCIDPLCMDGCPSGALHRSKQHGEVLIDIDTCVGCTMCVTKCIYDNIVALPVAETVMMDADPVYQLNPANNKPVLKSMKCDLCVETGDPACVRSCPQDAMRRMSFNEIFESAY
;
A
#
# COMPACT_ATOMS: atom_id res chain seq x y z
N MET A 1 -0.46 18.13 29.85
CA MET A 1 0.04 19.26 30.68
C MET A 1 1.57 19.22 30.64
N ALA A 2 2.29 20.35 30.70
CA ALA A 2 3.76 20.32 30.71
C ALA A 2 4.29 19.91 32.10
N HIS A 3 5.27 19.00 32.13
CA HIS A 3 5.93 18.50 33.33
C HIS A 3 7.42 18.88 33.31
N LYS A 4 8.01 19.05 34.50
CA LYS A 4 9.45 19.33 34.63
C LYS A 4 10.23 18.06 34.89
N ILE A 5 11.32 17.84 34.16
CA ILE A 5 12.27 16.75 34.42
C ILE A 5 13.59 17.34 34.90
N LYS A 6 13.99 17.01 36.12
CA LYS A 6 15.27 17.39 36.72
C LYS A 6 16.24 16.21 36.75
N PHE A 7 17.34 16.33 36.03
CA PHE A 7 18.46 15.39 36.02
C PHE A 7 19.46 15.77 37.11
N LYS A 8 19.38 15.09 38.26
CA LYS A 8 20.11 15.43 39.47
C LYS A 8 21.63 15.31 39.31
N ASP A 9 22.10 14.35 38.53
CA ASP A 9 23.52 14.13 38.22
C ASP A 9 24.13 15.20 37.31
N LEU A 10 23.31 15.89 36.53
CA LEU A 10 23.75 16.89 35.56
C LEU A 10 23.45 18.33 35.99
N ASP A 11 22.76 18.50 37.11
CA ASP A 11 22.20 19.78 37.58
C ASP A 11 21.46 20.55 36.47
N LYS A 12 20.66 19.82 35.69
CA LYS A 12 19.87 20.35 34.58
C LYS A 12 18.38 20.07 34.79
N GLU A 13 17.55 21.02 34.39
CA GLU A 13 16.09 20.92 34.37
C GLU A 13 15.62 21.21 32.95
N ILE A 14 14.67 20.40 32.49
CA ILE A 14 14.03 20.53 31.17
C ILE A 14 12.51 20.44 31.34
N GLU A 15 11.77 20.92 30.36
CA GLU A 15 10.32 20.76 30.29
C GLU A 15 9.98 19.66 29.27
N THR A 16 8.93 18.89 29.57
CA THR A 16 8.40 17.86 28.68
C THR A 16 6.89 18.06 28.54
N GLU A 17 6.37 17.78 27.36
CA GLU A 17 4.94 17.71 27.10
C GLU A 17 4.44 16.25 27.22
N GLU A 18 3.13 16.08 27.24
CA GLU A 18 2.47 14.77 27.24
C GLU A 18 2.75 14.06 25.90
N GLY A 19 2.98 12.74 25.91
CA GLY A 19 3.33 11.98 24.70
C GLY A 19 4.80 12.02 24.28
N ILE A 20 5.66 12.79 24.96
CA ILE A 20 7.11 12.83 24.73
C ILE A 20 7.81 11.91 25.74
N SER A 21 8.63 10.98 25.24
CA SER A 21 9.41 10.12 26.13
C SER A 21 10.50 10.92 26.87
N VAL A 22 10.87 10.47 28.08
CA VAL A 22 11.92 11.10 28.88
C VAL A 22 13.25 11.19 28.11
N LEU A 23 13.54 10.23 27.22
CA LEU A 23 14.71 10.27 26.34
C LEU A 23 14.61 11.37 25.28
N GLU A 24 13.45 11.53 24.63
CA GLU A 24 13.24 12.56 23.60
C GLU A 24 13.33 13.95 24.21
N ALA A 25 12.66 14.18 25.35
CA ALA A 25 12.76 15.42 26.09
C ALA A 25 14.21 15.74 26.50
N ALA A 26 14.96 14.73 26.97
CA ALA A 26 16.38 14.87 27.30
C ALA A 26 17.21 15.31 26.08
N GLU A 27 16.99 14.70 24.91
CA GLU A 27 17.73 15.04 23.69
C GLU A 27 17.45 16.47 23.22
N GLU A 28 16.19 16.91 23.29
CA GLU A 28 15.80 18.29 22.98
C GLU A 28 16.43 19.29 23.96
N GLY A 29 16.51 18.93 25.24
CA GLY A 29 17.20 19.67 26.28
C GLY A 29 18.74 19.57 26.24
N GLY A 30 19.32 18.89 25.26
CA GLY A 30 20.77 18.72 25.13
C GLY A 30 21.40 17.87 26.23
N ILE A 31 20.67 16.87 26.71
CA ILE A 31 21.08 15.86 27.69
C ILE A 31 21.26 14.54 26.97
N ASP A 32 22.47 13.97 27.04
CA ASP A 32 22.80 12.71 26.40
C ASP A 32 22.54 11.55 27.36
N ILE A 33 21.46 10.81 27.13
CA ILE A 33 21.17 9.56 27.83
C ILE A 33 21.56 8.41 26.91
N PRO A 34 22.42 7.47 27.36
CA PRO A 34 22.81 6.33 26.55
C PRO A 34 21.59 5.58 26.01
N SER A 35 21.49 5.42 24.68
CA SER A 35 20.34 4.75 24.07
C SER A 35 20.73 4.02 22.79
N SER A 36 20.04 2.91 22.49
CA SER A 36 20.34 2.08 21.31
C SER A 36 19.08 1.70 20.54
N CYS A 37 18.22 0.80 21.04
CA CYS A 37 17.04 0.32 20.30
C CYS A 37 15.89 1.34 20.18
N ARG A 38 15.74 2.23 21.18
CA ARG A 38 14.60 3.18 21.32
C ARG A 38 13.19 2.55 21.26
N LYS A 39 13.07 1.29 21.66
CA LYS A 39 11.80 0.54 21.74
C LYS A 39 11.59 -0.13 23.09
N GLY A 40 12.43 0.19 24.07
CA GLY A 40 12.36 -0.41 25.39
C GLY A 40 12.85 -1.86 25.44
N GLU A 41 13.55 -2.37 24.43
CA GLU A 41 13.98 -3.79 24.34
C GLU A 41 15.42 -4.02 24.85
N CYS A 42 16.36 -3.11 24.55
CA CYS A 42 17.78 -3.31 24.88
C CYS A 42 18.18 -2.88 26.31
N GLY A 43 17.36 -2.10 27.00
CA GLY A 43 17.70 -1.60 28.34
C GLY A 43 18.81 -0.53 28.43
N THR A 44 19.51 -0.18 27.34
CA THR A 44 20.57 0.87 27.36
C THR A 44 20.08 2.22 27.90
N CYS A 45 18.82 2.57 27.64
CA CYS A 45 18.17 3.83 28.04
C CYS A 45 17.71 3.86 29.51
N LYS A 46 18.30 3.00 30.36
CA LYS A 46 17.93 2.84 31.77
C LYS A 46 18.31 4.09 32.57
N VAL A 47 17.34 4.62 33.30
CA VAL A 47 17.44 5.84 34.12
C VAL A 47 16.82 5.55 35.49
N ARG A 48 17.39 6.12 36.56
CA ARG A 48 16.84 5.92 37.91
C ARG A 48 15.92 7.08 38.31
N LYS A 49 14.69 6.76 38.70
CA LYS A 49 13.74 7.69 39.30
C LYS A 49 14.14 7.97 40.75
N VAL A 50 14.19 9.24 41.12
CA VAL A 50 14.41 9.71 42.50
C VAL A 50 13.08 10.12 43.13
N SER A 51 12.23 10.83 42.38
CA SER A 51 10.88 11.22 42.78
C SER A 51 10.02 11.53 41.55
N GLY A 52 8.70 11.50 41.70
CA GLY A 52 7.74 11.68 40.61
C GLY A 52 7.24 10.34 40.06
N GLU A 53 6.41 10.39 39.01
CA GLU A 53 5.83 9.23 38.36
C GLU A 53 6.10 9.22 36.85
N VAL A 54 6.23 8.00 36.31
CA VAL A 54 6.41 7.76 34.88
C VAL A 54 5.45 6.67 34.42
N HIS A 55 4.95 6.79 33.20
CA HIS A 55 4.18 5.75 32.54
C HIS A 55 5.05 5.11 31.45
N SER A 56 5.28 3.80 31.51
CA SER A 56 6.02 3.06 30.49
C SER A 56 5.05 2.36 29.55
N SER A 57 5.26 2.52 28.24
CA SER A 57 4.49 1.83 27.20
C SER A 57 4.93 0.37 26.98
N VAL A 58 6.02 -0.05 27.61
CA VAL A 58 6.60 -1.40 27.48
C VAL A 58 6.93 -1.97 28.86
N GLU A 59 6.57 -3.23 29.08
CA GLU A 59 6.90 -4.02 30.27
C GLU A 59 7.96 -5.09 29.94
N GLY A 60 8.70 -5.55 30.95
CA GLY A 60 9.44 -6.80 30.85
C GLY A 60 10.91 -6.72 30.40
N THR A 61 11.50 -5.55 30.16
CA THR A 61 12.94 -5.42 29.82
C THR A 61 13.84 -5.16 31.03
N LEU A 62 13.33 -4.52 32.08
CA LEU A 62 14.06 -4.36 33.35
C LEU A 62 13.92 -5.61 34.22
N SER A 63 14.86 -5.86 35.12
CA SER A 63 14.71 -6.90 36.14
C SER A 63 13.77 -6.43 37.25
N ASP A 64 13.17 -7.37 38.01
CA ASP A 64 12.32 -7.02 39.16
C ASP A 64 13.08 -6.17 40.19
N ASP A 65 14.38 -6.42 40.35
CA ASP A 65 15.25 -5.62 41.22
C ASP A 65 15.53 -4.23 40.64
N ASP A 66 15.73 -4.09 39.32
CA ASP A 66 15.82 -2.78 38.68
C ASP A 66 14.55 -1.95 38.93
N VAL A 67 13.37 -2.54 38.73
CA VAL A 67 12.08 -1.87 38.94
C VAL A 67 11.90 -1.49 40.42
N LYS A 68 12.20 -2.39 41.36
CA LYS A 68 12.16 -2.09 42.81
C LYS A 68 13.11 -0.96 43.21
N ASN A 69 14.28 -0.88 42.58
CA ASN A 69 15.25 0.18 42.83
C ASN A 69 14.92 1.49 42.08
N GLY A 70 13.73 1.58 41.48
CA GLY A 70 13.22 2.79 40.83
C GLY A 70 13.79 3.05 39.44
N TYR A 71 14.37 2.05 38.77
CA TYR A 71 14.81 2.20 37.39
C TYR A 71 13.64 2.09 36.41
N PHE A 72 13.72 2.88 35.34
CA PHE A 72 12.79 2.86 34.21
C PHE A 72 13.54 3.07 32.89
N LEU A 73 12.88 2.81 31.76
CA LEU A 73 13.47 2.97 30.43
C LEU A 73 13.04 4.31 29.83
N SER A 74 13.94 5.29 29.82
CA SER A 74 13.66 6.66 29.35
C SER A 74 13.14 6.72 27.91
N CYS A 75 13.48 5.74 27.07
CA CYS A 75 13.10 5.70 25.67
C CYS A 75 11.66 5.26 25.37
N VAL A 76 10.92 4.80 26.38
CA VAL A 76 9.52 4.35 26.26
C VAL A 76 8.64 4.80 27.44
N ALA A 77 9.23 5.59 28.34
CA ALA A 77 8.57 6.10 29.53
C ALA A 77 8.33 7.61 29.39
N GLU A 78 7.12 8.04 29.74
CA GLU A 78 6.67 9.43 29.77
C GLU A 78 6.54 9.88 31.23
N ALA A 79 6.89 11.13 31.52
CA ALA A 79 6.68 11.69 32.85
C ALA A 79 5.21 12.08 33.05
N THR A 80 4.55 11.54 34.07
CA THR A 80 3.13 11.85 34.40
C THR A 80 2.99 12.88 35.52
N THR A 81 4.11 13.20 36.17
CA THR A 81 4.26 14.31 37.12
C THR A 81 5.63 14.95 36.90
N ASP A 82 5.91 16.05 37.60
CA ASP A 82 7.29 16.52 37.72
C ASP A 82 8.19 15.39 38.22
N LEU A 83 9.29 15.16 37.50
CA LEU A 83 10.15 14.00 37.61
C LEU A 83 11.55 14.43 38.02
N VAL A 84 12.10 13.80 39.04
CA VAL A 84 13.53 13.91 39.38
C VAL A 84 14.17 12.56 39.10
N CYS A 85 15.21 12.54 38.28
CA CYS A 85 15.89 11.31 37.88
C CYS A 85 17.41 11.49 37.84
N VAL A 86 18.11 10.37 37.68
CA VAL A 86 19.56 10.29 37.51
C VAL A 86 19.85 9.55 36.21
N SER A 87 20.50 10.24 35.25
CA SER A 87 20.72 9.72 33.89
C SER A 87 21.74 8.57 33.81
N SER A 88 22.61 8.43 34.81
CA SER A 88 23.79 7.56 34.71
C SER A 88 24.29 6.93 36.02
N GLU A 89 23.45 6.79 37.05
CA GLU A 89 23.91 6.23 38.32
C GLU A 89 24.25 4.72 38.22
N GLY A 90 25.54 4.40 38.26
CA GLY A 90 26.09 3.03 38.36
C GLY A 90 26.59 2.40 37.07
N ASP A 91 26.57 3.12 35.95
CA ASP A 91 26.87 2.58 34.61
C ASP A 91 28.22 3.14 34.09
N GLU A 92 29.32 2.84 34.80
CA GLU A 92 30.66 3.29 34.40
C GLU A 92 31.04 2.73 33.03
N GLU A 93 31.36 3.64 32.11
CA GLU A 93 31.91 3.26 30.82
C GLU A 93 33.36 2.79 30.97
N LEU A 94 33.62 1.62 30.44
CA LEU A 94 34.94 1.02 30.35
C LEU A 94 35.59 1.44 29.03
N GLN A 95 36.92 1.47 29.02
CA GLN A 95 37.68 1.60 27.78
C GLN A 95 38.16 0.22 27.35
N ALA A 96 37.79 -0.20 26.15
CA ALA A 96 38.29 -1.41 25.54
C ALA A 96 39.18 -1.08 24.35
N ARG A 97 40.35 -1.72 24.29
CA ARG A 97 41.29 -1.63 23.18
C ARG A 97 40.93 -2.65 22.11
N VAL A 98 40.93 -2.24 20.85
CA VAL A 98 40.85 -3.16 19.70
C VAL A 98 42.17 -3.90 19.56
N GLU A 99 42.18 -5.21 19.83
CA GLU A 99 43.38 -6.04 19.78
C GLU A 99 43.59 -6.66 18.40
N SER A 100 42.50 -7.06 17.74
CA SER A 100 42.54 -7.64 16.41
C SER A 100 41.24 -7.40 15.65
N ILE A 101 41.33 -7.45 14.31
CA ILE A 101 40.21 -7.27 13.38
C ILE A 101 40.28 -8.38 12.33
N TYR A 102 39.16 -9.03 12.07
CA TYR A 102 39.04 -10.10 11.07
C TYR A 102 37.93 -9.79 10.07
N ASP A 103 38.23 -9.86 8.78
CA ASP A 103 37.20 -9.83 7.73
C ASP A 103 36.42 -11.15 7.74
N ARG A 104 35.09 -11.07 7.82
CA ARG A 104 34.21 -12.26 7.84
C ARG A 104 33.46 -12.42 6.52
N THR A 105 32.97 -11.31 5.96
CA THR A 105 32.36 -11.23 4.61
C THR A 105 32.75 -9.88 3.99
N VAL A 106 32.33 -9.62 2.74
CA VAL A 106 32.52 -8.30 2.09
C VAL A 106 31.89 -7.14 2.88
N ASP A 107 30.90 -7.44 3.71
CA ASP A 107 30.12 -6.46 4.46
C ASP A 107 30.12 -6.70 5.98
N SER A 108 31.05 -7.52 6.52
CA SER A 108 31.16 -7.73 7.95
C SER A 108 32.59 -7.99 8.45
N LYS A 109 32.89 -7.46 9.64
CA LYS A 109 34.17 -7.65 10.35
C LYS A 109 33.93 -8.05 11.80
N SER A 110 34.83 -8.85 12.36
CA SER A 110 34.91 -9.14 13.80
C SER A 110 36.01 -8.31 14.45
N PHE A 111 35.78 -7.88 15.69
CA PHE A 111 36.68 -7.05 16.49
C PHE A 111 36.87 -7.73 17.85
N GLN A 112 38.11 -8.06 18.20
CA GLN A 112 38.45 -8.52 19.54
C GLN A 112 38.79 -7.32 20.41
N LEU A 113 38.08 -7.20 21.52
CA LEU A 113 38.13 -6.06 22.43
C LEU A 113 38.67 -6.51 23.78
N LYS A 114 39.62 -5.73 24.31
CA LYS A 114 40.27 -6.00 25.59
C LYS A 114 40.10 -4.83 26.54
N ALA A 115 39.43 -5.06 27.67
CA ALA A 115 39.25 -4.09 28.74
C ALA A 115 40.07 -4.47 29.98
N THR A 116 40.37 -3.50 30.84
CA THR A 116 41.11 -3.76 32.09
C THR A 116 40.21 -4.26 33.23
N ALA A 117 38.90 -4.10 33.12
CA ALA A 117 37.95 -4.50 34.17
C ALA A 117 37.49 -5.95 33.98
N ASP A 118 37.63 -6.77 35.03
CA ASP A 118 37.30 -8.19 35.00
C ASP A 118 35.82 -8.45 34.68
N GLU A 119 34.91 -7.56 35.11
CA GLU A 119 33.47 -7.71 34.84
C GLU A 119 33.14 -7.63 33.34
N PHE A 120 34.02 -7.07 32.51
CA PHE A 120 33.84 -7.04 31.06
C PHE A 120 33.85 -8.44 30.44
N TYR A 121 34.57 -9.38 31.06
CA TYR A 121 34.69 -10.78 30.62
C TYR A 121 33.67 -11.71 31.30
N GLN A 122 32.76 -11.15 32.11
CA GLN A 122 31.72 -11.89 32.82
C GLN A 122 30.39 -11.70 32.10
N PHE A 123 30.09 -12.61 31.16
CA PHE A 123 28.84 -12.62 30.40
C PHE A 123 28.31 -14.03 30.22
N GLN A 124 27.00 -14.14 30.00
CA GLN A 124 26.35 -15.38 29.56
C GLN A 124 26.22 -15.38 28.04
N PRO A 125 26.38 -16.54 27.36
CA PRO A 125 26.30 -16.60 25.90
C PRO A 125 24.94 -16.13 25.39
N GLY A 126 24.95 -15.27 24.39
CA GLY A 126 23.78 -14.59 23.84
C GLY A 126 23.71 -13.10 24.17
N GLN A 127 24.35 -12.67 25.26
CA GLN A 127 24.38 -11.26 25.68
C GLN A 127 25.13 -10.36 24.69
N PHE A 128 24.94 -9.05 24.85
CA PHE A 128 25.60 -8.02 24.04
C PHE A 128 26.42 -7.07 24.91
N ILE A 129 27.33 -6.33 24.27
CA ILE A 129 27.94 -5.13 24.85
C ILE A 129 27.40 -3.89 24.14
N THR A 130 27.26 -2.79 24.89
CA THR A 130 26.97 -1.48 24.31
C THR A 130 28.29 -0.79 24.02
N ILE A 131 28.48 -0.35 22.79
CA ILE A 131 29.65 0.43 22.37
C ILE A 131 29.24 1.88 22.11
N GLY A 132 30.11 2.84 22.43
CA GLY A 132 29.87 4.28 22.27
C GLY A 132 31.00 5.01 21.56
N PRO A 133 31.30 4.70 20.28
CA PRO A 133 32.30 5.46 19.51
C PRO A 133 31.87 6.92 19.31
N VAL A 134 32.86 7.79 19.14
CA VAL A 134 32.64 9.16 18.67
C VAL A 134 32.68 9.16 17.15
N VAL A 135 31.52 9.38 16.51
CA VAL A 135 31.38 9.46 15.05
C VAL A 135 30.94 10.88 14.69
N SER A 136 31.72 11.56 13.84
CA SER A 136 31.45 12.95 13.43
C SER A 136 31.30 13.91 14.61
N GLY A 137 32.14 13.76 15.65
CA GLY A 137 32.15 14.63 16.83
C GLY A 137 31.02 14.37 17.84
N LYS A 138 30.16 13.37 17.62
CA LYS A 138 29.10 12.97 18.55
C LYS A 138 29.25 11.52 18.98
N LYS A 139 28.94 11.24 20.24
CA LYS A 139 28.92 9.88 20.77
C LYS A 139 27.70 9.13 20.23
N GLN A 140 27.89 7.90 19.78
CA GLN A 140 26.83 7.09 19.17
C GLN A 140 26.79 5.71 19.82
N PHE A 141 25.78 5.44 20.64
CA PHE A 141 25.67 4.16 21.33
C PHE A 141 24.97 3.10 20.47
N ARG A 142 25.55 1.90 20.35
CA ARG A 142 24.92 0.75 19.68
C ARG A 142 25.20 -0.54 20.45
N CYS A 143 24.26 -1.46 20.41
CA CYS A 143 24.42 -2.79 21.00
C CYS A 143 24.93 -3.76 19.94
N TYR A 144 25.96 -4.54 20.28
CA TYR A 144 26.43 -5.65 19.46
C TYR A 144 26.52 -6.91 20.30
N SER A 145 25.80 -7.95 19.88
CA SER A 145 25.89 -9.27 20.50
C SER A 145 27.33 -9.77 20.49
N ILE A 146 27.74 -10.32 21.63
CA ILE A 146 29.05 -10.93 21.79
C ILE A 146 29.07 -12.19 20.92
N SER A 147 30.09 -12.35 20.09
CA SER A 147 30.30 -13.55 19.28
C SER A 147 31.29 -14.53 19.92
N SER A 148 32.18 -14.09 20.83
CA SER A 148 33.13 -14.97 21.50
C SER A 148 32.49 -15.89 22.54
N SER A 149 33.22 -16.94 22.91
CA SER A 149 32.89 -17.83 24.03
C SER A 149 32.95 -17.09 25.37
N CYS A 150 32.03 -17.39 26.29
CA CYS A 150 32.08 -16.90 27.67
C CYS A 150 33.25 -17.49 28.49
N GLN A 151 33.87 -18.57 28.00
CA GLN A 151 35.07 -19.17 28.59
C GLN A 151 36.34 -18.37 28.23
N ASN A 152 36.29 -17.53 27.20
CA ASN A 152 37.41 -16.69 26.80
C ASN A 152 37.53 -15.49 27.76
N LYS A 153 38.66 -15.42 28.48
CA LYS A 153 39.00 -14.34 29.41
C LYS A 153 40.06 -13.38 28.88
N ASP A 154 40.55 -13.61 27.67
CA ASP A 154 41.58 -12.77 27.04
C ASP A 154 40.97 -11.59 26.29
N HIS A 155 39.83 -11.81 25.61
CA HIS A 155 39.12 -10.79 24.84
C HIS A 155 37.61 -11.08 24.73
N VAL A 156 36.83 -10.04 24.45
CA VAL A 156 35.44 -10.12 24.01
C VAL A 156 35.38 -9.83 22.51
N GLU A 157 34.81 -10.73 21.71
CA GLU A 157 34.64 -10.51 20.27
C GLU A 157 33.23 -10.02 19.96
N ILE A 158 33.12 -8.96 19.15
CA ILE A 158 31.87 -8.56 18.49
C ILE A 158 32.02 -8.65 16.99
N THR A 159 30.91 -8.85 16.28
CA THR A 159 30.92 -8.87 14.81
C THR A 159 29.90 -7.89 14.25
N VAL A 160 30.40 -7.00 13.39
CA VAL A 160 29.68 -5.82 12.91
C VAL A 160 29.43 -5.97 11.42
N LYS A 161 28.18 -6.29 11.06
CA LYS A 161 27.70 -6.25 9.68
C LYS A 161 27.29 -4.82 9.30
N ARG A 162 27.65 -4.39 8.09
CA ARG A 162 27.27 -3.08 7.54
C ARG A 162 25.76 -2.94 7.48
N GLN A 163 25.30 -1.74 7.79
CA GLN A 163 23.91 -1.34 7.55
C GLN A 163 23.91 -0.20 6.53
N LYS A 164 22.96 -0.23 5.59
CA LYS A 164 22.80 0.84 4.60
C LYS A 164 22.54 2.15 5.35
N LYS A 165 23.40 3.17 5.13
CA LYS A 165 23.40 4.45 5.88
C LYS A 165 23.70 4.33 7.40
N GLY A 166 24.17 3.20 7.90
CA GLY A 166 24.51 3.03 9.32
C GLY A 166 25.73 3.85 9.73
N LEU A 167 25.61 4.68 10.77
CA LEU A 167 26.72 5.52 11.25
C LEU A 167 27.83 4.66 11.88
N VAL A 168 27.49 3.88 12.91
CA VAL A 168 28.46 3.10 13.69
C VAL A 168 28.94 1.86 12.93
N SER A 169 28.05 1.14 12.24
CA SER A 169 28.45 -0.08 11.52
C SER A 169 29.40 0.18 10.36
N ASN A 170 29.21 1.29 9.62
CA ASN A 170 30.16 1.69 8.59
C ASN A 170 31.45 2.23 9.20
N TYR A 171 31.39 3.04 10.27
CA TYR A 171 32.58 3.49 11.00
C TYR A 171 33.47 2.31 11.45
N PHE A 172 32.87 1.25 12.02
CA PHE A 172 33.61 0.04 12.38
C PHE A 172 34.24 -0.66 11.18
N ASN A 173 33.52 -0.79 10.08
CA ASN A 173 34.03 -1.48 8.90
C ASN A 173 35.08 -0.65 8.11
N ASP A 174 35.02 0.68 8.18
CA ASP A 174 35.83 1.60 7.37
C ASP A 174 36.99 2.25 8.11
N SER A 175 36.83 2.56 9.40
CA SER A 175 37.70 3.51 10.10
C SER A 175 38.39 2.96 11.34
N VAL A 176 37.79 1.98 12.03
CA VAL A 176 38.39 1.40 13.26
C VAL A 176 39.66 0.62 12.91
N GLN A 177 40.71 0.84 13.69
CA GLN A 177 42.01 0.19 13.55
C GLN A 177 42.43 -0.56 14.82
N VAL A 178 43.35 -1.50 14.64
CA VAL A 178 43.99 -2.18 15.79
C VAL A 178 44.73 -1.14 16.63
N GLY A 179 44.49 -1.19 17.94
CA GLY A 179 45.04 -0.25 18.92
C GLY A 179 44.07 0.86 19.35
N ASP A 180 42.98 1.08 18.62
CA ASP A 180 41.96 2.08 18.98
C ASP A 180 41.34 1.78 20.35
N LEU A 181 41.03 2.84 21.09
CA LEU A 181 40.27 2.78 22.34
C LEU A 181 38.81 3.11 22.06
N ILE A 182 37.92 2.22 22.49
CA ILE A 182 36.48 2.32 22.28
C ILE A 182 35.79 2.32 23.65
N SER A 183 34.91 3.29 23.86
CA SER A 183 34.01 3.27 25.02
C SER A 183 33.04 2.11 24.91
N VAL A 184 32.97 1.30 25.96
CA VAL A 184 32.07 0.16 26.07
C VAL A 184 31.40 0.14 27.44
N LYS A 185 30.21 -0.44 27.52
CA LYS A 185 29.56 -0.80 28.79
C LYS A 185 29.77 -2.28 29.10
N LYS A 186 29.50 -2.65 30.35
CA LYS A 186 29.49 -4.05 30.79
C LYS A 186 28.49 -4.89 29.97
N PRO A 187 28.75 -6.20 29.79
CA PRO A 187 27.81 -7.09 29.13
C PRO A 187 26.41 -7.04 29.74
N SER A 188 25.39 -7.06 28.89
CA SER A 188 23.98 -6.98 29.29
C SER A 188 23.08 -7.68 28.27
N GLY A 189 21.79 -7.80 28.58
CA GLY A 189 20.80 -8.44 27.72
C GLY A 189 20.14 -9.65 28.38
N LYS A 190 18.86 -9.86 28.04
CA LYS A 190 18.03 -10.97 28.54
C LYS A 190 18.08 -12.20 27.65
N PHE A 191 18.45 -12.05 26.38
CA PHE A 191 18.70 -13.19 25.49
C PHE A 191 20.01 -13.86 25.88
N LYS A 192 19.92 -14.82 26.79
CA LYS A 192 21.07 -15.50 27.36
C LYS A 192 20.74 -16.97 27.59
N MET A 193 21.72 -17.81 27.36
CA MET A 193 21.62 -19.24 27.62
C MET A 193 22.10 -19.53 29.04
N ASP A 194 21.29 -20.26 29.81
CA ASP A 194 21.73 -20.85 31.07
C ASP A 194 22.64 -22.06 30.80
N LEU A 195 23.88 -21.95 31.28
CA LEU A 195 24.91 -22.98 31.14
C LEU A 195 24.71 -24.16 32.11
N SER A 196 23.91 -23.99 33.15
CA SER A 196 23.60 -25.05 34.12
C SER A 196 22.55 -26.04 33.61
N GLU A 197 21.77 -25.66 32.60
CA GLU A 197 20.79 -26.54 31.98
C GLU A 197 21.41 -27.59 31.06
N THR A 198 20.77 -28.75 30.97
CA THR A 198 21.14 -29.88 30.10
C THR A 198 20.27 -30.01 28.85
N THR A 199 19.38 -29.03 28.60
CA THR A 199 18.40 -29.02 27.50
C THR A 199 19.08 -28.97 26.12
N ASP A 200 18.60 -29.73 25.13
CA ASP A 200 19.10 -29.60 23.75
C ASP A 200 18.76 -28.22 23.15
N LEU A 201 19.58 -27.75 22.22
CA LEU A 201 19.41 -26.42 21.60
C LEU A 201 19.05 -26.52 20.13
N LEU A 202 17.93 -25.89 19.80
CA LEU A 202 17.62 -25.47 18.46
C LEU A 202 17.97 -23.99 18.29
N LEU A 203 18.94 -23.70 17.43
CA LEU A 203 19.37 -22.35 17.11
C LEU A 203 18.87 -21.98 15.72
N VAL A 204 18.16 -20.87 15.58
CA VAL A 204 17.65 -20.41 14.28
C VAL A 204 18.13 -18.99 14.00
N GLY A 205 19.09 -18.86 13.08
CA GLY A 205 19.74 -17.59 12.76
C GLY A 205 19.58 -17.17 11.32
N SER A 206 19.65 -15.86 11.04
CA SER A 206 19.81 -15.35 9.67
C SER A 206 20.69 -14.10 9.61
N GLY A 207 21.60 -14.05 8.62
CA GLY A 207 22.53 -12.94 8.45
C GLY A 207 23.37 -12.69 9.71
N SER A 208 23.38 -11.45 10.22
CA SER A 208 24.13 -11.10 11.44
C SER A 208 23.55 -11.70 12.72
N GLY A 209 22.32 -12.22 12.71
CA GLY A 209 21.72 -12.89 13.87
C GLY A 209 22.46 -14.16 14.32
N ILE A 210 23.46 -14.59 13.55
CA ILE A 210 24.40 -15.63 13.96
C ILE A 210 25.24 -15.27 15.18
N THR A 211 25.49 -13.99 15.46
CA THR A 211 26.49 -13.58 16.47
C THR A 211 26.19 -14.08 17.89
N PRO A 212 24.99 -13.89 18.47
CA PRO A 212 24.70 -14.43 19.80
C PRO A 212 24.62 -15.97 19.79
N LEU A 213 24.16 -16.56 18.68
CA LEU A 213 24.04 -18.01 18.54
C LEU A 213 25.42 -18.68 18.46
N LEU A 214 26.38 -18.05 17.78
CA LEU A 214 27.77 -18.51 17.71
C LEU A 214 28.44 -18.45 19.08
N SER A 215 28.16 -17.42 19.89
CA SER A 215 28.65 -17.36 21.28
C SER A 215 28.16 -18.57 22.08
N MET A 216 26.90 -19.00 21.89
CA MET A 216 26.36 -20.21 22.53
C MET A 216 27.10 -21.46 22.04
N VAL A 217 27.25 -21.64 20.72
CA VAL A 217 27.94 -22.80 20.12
C VAL A 217 29.39 -22.89 20.59
N ARG A 218 30.15 -21.78 20.54
CA ARG A 218 31.54 -21.71 20.99
C ARG A 218 31.64 -22.06 22.48
N SER A 219 30.80 -21.46 23.32
CA SER A 219 30.81 -21.70 24.77
C SER A 219 30.52 -23.15 25.13
N LEU A 220 29.53 -23.78 24.50
CA LEU A 220 29.22 -25.19 24.74
C LEU A 220 30.32 -26.11 24.22
N THR A 221 30.97 -25.75 23.12
CA THR A 221 32.09 -26.51 22.54
C THR A 221 33.32 -26.46 23.44
N ASP A 222 33.70 -25.26 23.93
CA ASP A 222 34.84 -25.08 24.84
C ASP A 222 34.65 -25.82 26.17
N MET A 223 33.40 -25.91 26.65
CA MET A 223 33.05 -26.67 27.85
C MET A 223 32.92 -28.17 27.61
N ASN A 224 33.12 -28.67 26.39
CA ASN A 224 32.88 -30.07 25.99
C ASN A 224 31.47 -30.57 26.38
N SER A 225 30.45 -29.73 26.14
CA SER A 225 29.07 -30.05 26.49
C SER A 225 28.54 -31.26 25.72
N THR A 226 27.74 -32.07 26.40
CA THR A 226 27.04 -33.22 25.80
C THR A 226 25.68 -32.85 25.21
N ARG A 227 25.24 -31.58 25.32
CA ARG A 227 23.96 -31.08 24.78
C ARG A 227 23.98 -31.18 23.26
N LYS A 228 22.90 -31.65 22.65
CA LYS A 228 22.76 -31.62 21.19
C LYS A 228 22.44 -30.20 20.74
N ILE A 229 23.12 -29.75 19.70
CA ILE A 229 22.97 -28.40 19.15
C ILE A 229 22.68 -28.52 17.66
N VAL A 230 21.55 -28.01 17.19
CA VAL A 230 21.28 -27.86 15.76
C VAL A 230 21.14 -26.39 15.44
N LEU A 231 21.96 -25.90 14.50
CA LEU A 231 21.87 -24.53 13.99
C LEU A 231 21.32 -24.55 12.57
N LEU A 232 20.14 -23.96 12.40
CA LEU A 232 19.55 -23.63 11.10
C LEU A 232 19.94 -22.19 10.75
N TYR A 233 20.75 -22.01 9.70
CA TYR A 233 21.33 -20.70 9.35
C TYR A 233 20.97 -20.26 7.93
N GLY A 234 20.17 -19.20 7.82
CA GLY A 234 19.64 -18.70 6.55
C GLY A 234 20.39 -17.50 6.00
N ASN A 235 20.86 -17.58 4.76
CA ASN A 235 21.59 -16.52 4.05
C ASN A 235 21.09 -16.35 2.60
N ARG A 236 21.56 -15.30 1.91
CA ARG A 236 21.20 -15.04 0.51
C ARG A 236 22.08 -15.88 -0.41
N THR A 237 23.37 -15.58 -0.49
CA THR A 237 24.36 -16.34 -1.27
C THR A 237 25.38 -17.01 -0.35
N SER A 238 26.33 -17.77 -0.93
CA SER A 238 27.40 -18.41 -0.16
C SER A 238 28.40 -17.40 0.43
N ASP A 239 28.62 -16.27 -0.25
CA ASP A 239 29.49 -15.18 0.20
C ASP A 239 28.93 -14.40 1.41
N ASP A 240 27.62 -14.48 1.65
CA ASP A 240 26.95 -13.81 2.76
C ASP A 240 27.08 -14.56 4.09
N ILE A 241 27.59 -15.80 4.07
CA ILE A 241 27.61 -16.66 5.26
C ILE A 241 28.75 -16.23 6.21
N ILE A 242 28.38 -15.43 7.22
CA ILE A 242 29.33 -15.00 8.26
C ILE A 242 29.78 -16.24 9.05
N PHE A 243 31.10 -16.36 9.26
CA PHE A 243 31.75 -17.47 9.97
C PHE A 243 31.67 -18.85 9.29
N TYR A 244 31.38 -18.97 8.00
CA TYR A 244 31.16 -20.27 7.36
C TYR A 244 32.26 -21.31 7.63
N LYS A 245 33.52 -20.94 7.40
CA LYS A 245 34.68 -21.82 7.60
C LYS A 245 34.76 -22.30 9.07
N GLU A 246 34.61 -21.37 9.99
CA GLU A 246 34.70 -21.64 11.42
C GLU A 246 33.53 -22.51 11.91
N LEU A 247 32.31 -22.24 11.45
CA LEU A 247 31.14 -23.07 11.78
C LEU A 247 31.32 -24.51 11.31
N LYS A 248 31.99 -24.73 10.18
CA LYS A 248 32.35 -26.08 9.69
C LYS A 248 33.46 -26.74 10.51
N GLU A 249 34.43 -25.96 10.97
CA GLU A 249 35.47 -26.44 11.91
C GLU A 249 34.84 -26.84 13.25
N LEU A 250 33.90 -26.03 13.77
CA LEU A 250 33.13 -26.34 14.98
C LEU A 250 32.26 -27.59 14.82
N GLU A 251 31.58 -27.77 13.67
CA GLU A 251 30.80 -28.99 13.37
C GLU A 251 31.70 -30.23 13.30
N THR A 252 32.96 -30.07 12.88
CA THR A 252 33.94 -31.18 12.85
C THR A 252 34.50 -31.49 14.24
N ALA A 253 34.73 -30.46 15.05
CA ALA A 253 35.32 -30.60 16.39
C ALA A 253 34.32 -31.04 17.46
N ASN A 254 33.03 -30.69 17.32
CA ASN A 254 31.98 -31.01 18.28
C ASN A 254 30.97 -31.99 17.66
N PRO A 255 31.00 -33.29 18.02
CA PRO A 255 30.10 -34.29 17.44
C PRO A 255 28.62 -34.07 17.79
N ASN A 256 28.33 -33.24 18.80
CA ASN A 256 26.97 -32.91 19.20
C ASN A 256 26.42 -31.66 18.50
N PHE A 257 27.25 -30.96 17.70
CA PHE A 257 26.84 -29.80 16.93
C PHE A 257 26.56 -30.16 15.48
N LYS A 258 25.39 -29.75 14.98
CA LYS A 258 24.96 -29.91 13.60
C LYS A 258 24.65 -28.56 12.96
N LEU A 259 25.21 -28.31 11.79
CA LEU A 259 24.98 -27.10 11.01
C LEU A 259 24.16 -27.40 9.76
N GLU A 260 23.05 -26.69 9.58
CA GLU A 260 22.29 -26.66 8.34
C GLU A 260 22.21 -25.25 7.78
N VAL A 261 22.79 -25.04 6.59
CA VAL A 261 22.80 -23.74 5.92
C VAL A 261 21.77 -23.72 4.78
N PHE A 262 20.95 -22.68 4.76
CA PHE A 262 19.92 -22.43 3.77
C PHE A 262 20.28 -21.20 2.94
N LEU A 263 20.37 -21.37 1.61
CA LEU A 263 20.60 -20.25 0.67
C LEU A 263 19.36 -19.97 -0.15
N SER A 264 18.88 -18.73 -0.08
CA SER A 264 17.74 -18.27 -0.88
C SER A 264 18.09 -17.91 -2.33
N GLN A 265 19.37 -17.65 -2.60
CA GLN A 265 19.96 -17.39 -3.91
C GLN A 265 21.30 -18.18 -4.01
N PRO A 266 21.25 -19.52 -4.06
CA PRO A 266 22.45 -20.34 -4.11
C PRO A 266 23.17 -20.20 -5.46
N ASP A 267 24.49 -20.21 -5.41
CA ASP A 267 25.34 -20.32 -6.61
C ASP A 267 25.31 -21.77 -7.14
N GLU A 268 25.66 -21.99 -8.41
CA GLU A 268 25.60 -23.33 -9.04
C GLU A 268 26.44 -24.40 -8.31
N SER A 269 27.48 -23.98 -7.59
CA SER A 269 28.34 -24.87 -6.80
C SER A 269 27.77 -25.28 -5.45
N TRP A 270 26.63 -24.72 -5.02
CA TRP A 270 26.05 -24.99 -3.71
C TRP A 270 25.35 -26.36 -3.66
N GLN A 271 25.82 -27.22 -2.77
CA GLN A 271 25.27 -28.58 -2.55
C GLN A 271 24.43 -28.68 -1.26
N GLY A 272 24.23 -27.56 -0.55
CA GLY A 272 23.46 -27.50 0.69
C GLY A 272 21.96 -27.28 0.47
N LYS A 273 21.24 -26.91 1.55
CA LYS A 273 19.80 -26.65 1.47
C LYS A 273 19.54 -25.36 0.66
N THR A 274 18.51 -25.38 -0.17
CA THR A 274 18.08 -24.25 -1.00
C THR A 274 16.73 -23.69 -0.52
N GLY A 275 16.51 -22.39 -0.73
CA GLY A 275 15.35 -21.68 -0.22
C GLY A 275 15.60 -21.04 1.15
N ARG A 276 14.53 -20.57 1.79
CA ARG A 276 14.57 -20.02 3.15
C ARG A 276 14.31 -21.12 4.18
N ILE A 277 14.75 -20.89 5.42
CA ILE A 277 14.33 -21.71 6.56
C ILE A 277 12.81 -21.75 6.58
N ASN A 278 12.25 -22.94 6.78
CA ASN A 278 10.82 -23.20 6.69
C ASN A 278 10.37 -24.10 7.87
N PRO A 279 9.06 -24.21 8.13
CA PRO A 279 8.55 -25.00 9.24
C PRO A 279 9.00 -26.46 9.22
N ALA A 280 9.11 -27.09 8.04
CA ALA A 280 9.52 -28.48 7.93
C ALA A 280 10.94 -28.71 8.47
N ALA A 281 11.89 -27.81 8.18
CA ALA A 281 13.25 -27.89 8.71
C ALA A 281 13.30 -27.78 10.25
N ILE A 282 12.44 -26.95 10.85
CA ILE A 282 12.33 -26.82 12.31
C ILE A 282 11.75 -28.08 12.93
N ILE A 283 10.67 -28.61 12.35
CA ILE A 283 10.04 -29.86 12.77
C ILE A 283 11.06 -31.01 12.71
N ASP A 284 11.79 -31.13 11.59
CA ASP A 284 12.83 -32.15 11.41
C ASP A 284 13.94 -32.03 12.46
N ALA A 285 14.37 -30.80 12.77
CA ALA A 285 15.38 -30.56 13.79
C ALA A 285 14.90 -30.94 15.19
N ILE A 286 13.67 -30.59 15.57
CA ILE A 286 13.06 -30.94 16.86
C ILE A 286 12.90 -32.46 16.98
N ASN A 287 12.39 -33.12 15.94
CA ASN A 287 12.20 -34.57 15.91
C ASN A 287 13.52 -35.35 16.06
N ALA A 288 14.65 -34.73 15.71
CA ALA A 288 15.97 -35.33 15.88
C ALA A 288 16.55 -35.12 17.29
N MET A 289 15.94 -34.33 18.16
CA MET A 289 16.43 -34.00 19.51
C MET A 289 15.71 -34.80 20.61
N SER A 290 16.13 -34.63 21.86
CA SER A 290 15.39 -35.13 23.02
C SER A 290 14.05 -34.39 23.22
N GLU A 291 13.18 -34.91 24.09
CA GLU A 291 11.88 -34.26 24.42
C GLU A 291 12.04 -32.86 25.05
N ASN A 292 13.24 -32.53 25.56
CA ASN A 292 13.53 -31.24 26.18
C ASN A 292 14.42 -30.39 25.26
N VAL A 293 13.78 -29.46 24.53
CA VAL A 293 14.44 -28.52 23.61
C VAL A 293 14.22 -27.09 24.07
N SER A 294 15.26 -26.24 23.94
CA SER A 294 15.13 -24.78 24.00
C SER A 294 15.43 -24.18 22.63
N LEU A 295 14.54 -23.30 22.16
CA LEU A 295 14.72 -22.55 20.93
C LEU A 295 15.38 -21.21 21.23
N TYR A 296 16.46 -20.89 20.54
CA TYR A 296 17.04 -19.55 20.50
C TYR A 296 17.04 -19.05 19.06
N THR A 297 16.31 -17.97 18.79
CA THR A 297 16.24 -17.40 17.44
C THR A 297 16.64 -15.92 17.41
N CYS A 298 17.42 -15.56 16.39
CA CYS A 298 17.88 -14.19 16.17
C CYS A 298 18.02 -13.89 14.67
N GLY A 299 17.38 -12.82 14.20
CA GLY A 299 17.36 -12.46 12.78
C GLY A 299 16.18 -11.56 12.41
N PRO A 300 15.77 -11.53 11.12
CA PRO A 300 14.57 -10.80 10.69
C PRO A 300 13.28 -11.36 11.32
N GLY A 301 12.35 -10.46 11.68
CA GLY A 301 11.07 -10.79 12.34
C GLY A 301 10.33 -12.01 11.77
N PRO A 302 10.06 -12.06 10.45
CA PRO A 302 9.34 -13.18 9.85
C PRO A 302 9.99 -14.56 10.04
N VAL A 303 11.33 -14.62 10.18
CA VAL A 303 12.04 -15.90 10.42
C VAL A 303 11.90 -16.31 11.87
N MET A 304 12.02 -15.35 12.79
CA MET A 304 11.93 -15.61 14.23
C MET A 304 10.51 -15.98 14.64
N GLU A 305 9.50 -15.24 14.16
CA GLU A 305 8.08 -15.52 14.38
C GLU A 305 7.73 -16.93 13.91
N MET A 306 8.12 -17.28 12.68
CA MET A 306 7.90 -18.62 12.12
C MET A 306 8.60 -19.72 12.94
N ALA A 307 9.82 -19.47 13.45
CA ALA A 307 10.54 -20.42 14.28
C ALA A 307 9.84 -20.67 15.63
N VAL A 308 9.40 -19.60 16.29
CA VAL A 308 8.68 -19.65 17.56
C VAL A 308 7.33 -20.34 17.40
N GLU A 309 6.54 -19.94 16.39
CA GLU A 309 5.23 -20.53 16.10
C GLU A 309 5.34 -22.04 15.79
N THR A 310 6.32 -22.41 14.96
CA THR A 310 6.52 -23.82 14.60
C THR A 310 6.96 -24.63 15.81
N ALA A 311 7.94 -24.16 16.59
CA ALA A 311 8.40 -24.86 17.79
C ALA A 311 7.30 -25.01 18.85
N ALA A 312 6.50 -23.95 19.07
CA ALA A 312 5.34 -24.01 19.94
C ALA A 312 4.31 -25.05 19.47
N SER A 313 4.05 -25.13 18.15
CA SER A 313 3.15 -26.13 17.57
C SER A 313 3.66 -27.57 17.72
N CYS A 314 4.98 -27.75 17.86
CA CYS A 314 5.61 -29.04 18.18
C CYS A 314 5.61 -29.38 19.68
N GLY A 315 5.03 -28.53 20.53
CA GLY A 315 4.91 -28.77 21.98
C GLY A 315 6.10 -28.28 22.80
N VAL A 316 7.01 -27.47 22.25
CA VAL A 316 8.08 -26.84 23.03
C VAL A 316 7.48 -25.86 24.04
N ASN A 317 7.91 -25.95 25.31
CA ASN A 317 7.41 -25.09 26.38
C ASN A 317 7.67 -23.59 26.03
N PRO A 318 6.65 -22.72 26.10
CA PRO A 318 6.80 -21.28 25.85
C PRO A 318 7.92 -20.58 26.63
N GLU A 319 8.22 -21.01 27.86
CA GLU A 319 9.32 -20.45 28.68
C GLU A 319 10.71 -20.74 28.10
N ARG A 320 10.79 -21.68 27.15
CA ARG A 320 12.02 -22.12 26.45
C ARG A 320 12.10 -21.60 25.02
N LEU A 321 11.21 -20.68 24.64
CA LEU A 321 11.22 -19.99 23.35
C LEU A 321 11.85 -18.61 23.53
N HIS A 322 13.11 -18.48 23.11
CA HIS A 322 13.89 -17.25 23.27
C HIS A 322 14.08 -16.57 21.91
N MET A 323 13.83 -15.26 21.87
CA MET A 323 13.97 -14.43 20.66
C MET A 323 14.77 -13.17 20.95
N GLU A 324 15.64 -12.77 20.02
CA GLU A 324 16.38 -11.50 20.07
C GLU A 324 16.30 -10.80 18.72
N ALA A 325 15.79 -9.58 18.73
CA ALA A 325 15.61 -8.78 17.52
C ALA A 325 16.69 -7.70 17.44
N PHE A 326 17.41 -7.64 16.31
CA PHE A 326 18.30 -6.52 16.03
C PHE A 326 17.47 -5.36 15.51
N ALA A 327 16.85 -4.63 16.43
CA ALA A 327 16.12 -3.42 16.09
C ALA A 327 17.12 -2.37 15.55
N PRO A 328 16.93 -1.84 14.33
CA PRO A 328 17.57 -0.56 14.01
C PRO A 328 17.08 0.47 15.05
N PRO A 329 17.91 1.45 15.45
CA PRO A 329 17.40 2.58 16.21
C PRO A 329 16.18 3.10 15.46
N LYS A 330 15.07 3.32 16.17
CA LYS A 330 13.92 4.06 15.61
C LYS A 330 14.54 5.30 14.94
N GLU A 331 14.51 5.39 13.61
CA GLU A 331 14.78 6.68 12.96
C GLU A 331 13.90 7.68 13.69
N LYS A 332 14.41 8.88 14.02
CA LYS A 332 13.55 9.98 14.49
C LYS A 332 12.32 9.89 13.62
N VAL A 333 11.19 9.55 14.25
CA VAL A 333 9.96 9.33 13.52
C VAL A 333 9.80 10.66 12.78
N PRO A 334 9.84 10.68 11.44
CA PRO A 334 9.62 11.93 10.74
C PRO A 334 8.33 12.50 11.30
N ASP A 335 8.15 13.83 11.33
CA ASP A 335 6.94 14.52 11.82
C ASP A 335 5.62 14.10 11.10
N ASN A 336 5.62 12.96 10.40
CA ASN A 336 4.71 12.44 9.42
C ASN A 336 4.11 11.07 9.82
N PHE A 337 4.51 10.44 10.94
CA PHE A 337 3.82 9.25 11.45
C PHE A 337 2.62 9.68 12.31
N LEU A 338 1.41 9.24 11.95
CA LEU A 338 0.22 9.58 12.73
C LEU A 338 0.19 8.79 14.02
N THR A 339 0.42 9.43 15.17
CA THR A 339 0.10 8.87 16.48
C THR A 339 -1.41 8.95 16.75
N LEU A 340 -1.90 8.14 17.68
CA LEU A 340 -3.31 8.23 18.13
C LEU A 340 -3.60 9.59 18.78
N GLU A 341 -2.61 10.15 19.47
CA GLU A 341 -2.68 11.48 20.06
C GLU A 341 -2.80 12.57 18.99
N ARG A 342 -1.99 12.51 17.93
CA ARG A 342 -2.11 13.44 16.81
C ARG A 342 -3.46 13.29 16.10
N LEU A 343 -3.96 12.07 15.92
CA LEU A 343 -5.31 11.84 15.41
C LEU A 343 -6.36 12.51 16.31
N ARG A 344 -6.28 12.33 17.63
CA ARG A 344 -7.22 12.91 18.60
C ARG A 344 -7.23 14.45 18.59
N SER A 345 -6.09 15.07 18.28
CA SER A 345 -5.96 16.54 18.22
C SER A 345 -6.69 17.18 17.02
N ILE A 346 -7.00 16.39 15.99
CA ILE A 346 -7.58 16.86 14.73
C ILE A 346 -9.12 16.86 14.83
N ASP A 347 -9.74 17.94 14.36
CA ASP A 347 -11.16 18.22 14.57
C ASP A 347 -12.11 17.09 14.14
N ILE A 348 -11.86 16.47 12.98
CA ILE A 348 -12.71 15.40 12.44
C ILE A 348 -12.68 14.09 13.25
N PHE A 349 -11.71 13.92 14.15
CA PHE A 349 -11.57 12.74 15.00
C PHE A 349 -11.90 13.02 16.46
N LYS A 350 -12.26 14.26 16.82
CA LYS A 350 -12.63 14.63 18.19
C LYS A 350 -13.83 13.80 18.67
N GLY A 351 -13.74 13.29 19.89
CA GLY A 351 -14.79 12.49 20.53
C GLY A 351 -14.81 11.00 20.17
N LEU A 352 -13.92 10.52 19.29
CA LEU A 352 -13.75 9.09 19.02
C LEU A 352 -12.92 8.41 20.13
N SER A 353 -13.27 7.15 20.45
CA SER A 353 -12.52 6.36 21.43
C SER A 353 -11.23 5.79 20.84
N ASP A 354 -10.26 5.48 21.70
CA ASP A 354 -8.94 5.00 21.29
C ASP A 354 -9.01 3.71 20.48
N LYS A 355 -9.88 2.78 20.87
CA LYS A 355 -10.14 1.55 20.11
C LYS A 355 -10.64 1.83 18.68
N VAL A 356 -11.39 2.91 18.47
CA VAL A 356 -11.85 3.33 17.14
C VAL A 356 -10.69 3.97 16.37
N LEU A 357 -9.91 4.85 17.01
CA LEU A 357 -8.75 5.49 16.41
C LEU A 357 -7.67 4.47 16.00
N GLU A 358 -7.37 3.48 16.85
CA GLU A 358 -6.49 2.34 16.56
C GLU A 358 -6.94 1.55 15.34
N SER A 359 -8.25 1.30 15.21
CA SER A 359 -8.79 0.59 14.05
C SER A 359 -8.70 1.41 12.75
N MET A 360 -8.62 2.73 12.85
CA MET A 360 -8.57 3.64 11.71
C MET A 360 -7.15 4.04 11.31
N GLN A 361 -6.22 4.11 12.26
CA GLN A 361 -4.85 4.58 12.09
C GLN A 361 -4.11 3.90 10.91
N PRO A 362 -4.22 2.57 10.67
CA PRO A 362 -3.58 1.92 9.51
C PRO A 362 -4.12 2.37 8.14
N HIS A 363 -5.26 3.05 8.13
CA HIS A 363 -5.97 3.51 6.94
C HIS A 363 -5.86 5.02 6.72
N ILE A 364 -5.02 5.71 7.49
CA ILE A 364 -4.79 7.15 7.39
C ILE A 364 -3.30 7.36 7.12
N MET A 365 -2.99 8.12 6.08
CA MET A 365 -1.61 8.42 5.69
C MET A 365 -1.39 9.92 5.63
N PHE A 366 -0.23 10.36 6.10
CA PHE A 366 0.20 11.73 5.94
C PHE A 366 0.78 11.96 4.54
N ARG A 367 0.42 13.08 3.90
CA ARG A 367 0.87 13.48 2.57
C ARG A 367 1.35 14.93 2.58
N ARG A 368 2.46 15.19 1.90
CA ARG A 368 2.96 16.53 1.60
C ARG A 368 2.95 16.74 0.10
N PHE A 369 2.48 17.90 -0.31
CA PHE A 369 2.42 18.31 -1.71
C PHE A 369 3.22 19.60 -1.91
N LEU A 370 4.00 19.65 -2.97
CA LEU A 370 4.69 20.86 -3.42
C LEU A 370 3.68 21.89 -3.95
N PRO A 371 3.98 23.19 -3.90
CA PRO A 371 3.11 24.21 -4.48
C PRO A 371 2.78 23.88 -5.96
N GLY A 372 1.49 23.88 -6.29
CA GLY A 372 0.98 23.52 -7.61
C GLY A 372 0.87 22.02 -7.90
N GLU A 373 1.35 21.14 -7.01
CA GLU A 373 1.28 19.70 -7.23
C GLU A 373 -0.16 19.20 -7.23
N MET A 374 -0.52 18.40 -8.23
CA MET A 374 -1.87 17.85 -8.38
C MET A 374 -2.15 16.81 -7.30
N VAL A 375 -3.24 16.99 -6.55
CA VAL A 375 -3.70 16.07 -5.50
C VAL A 375 -4.81 15.15 -6.01
N ILE A 376 -5.76 15.70 -6.75
CA ILE A 376 -6.89 14.97 -7.36
C ILE A 376 -7.08 15.47 -8.79
N ARG A 377 -7.42 14.56 -9.70
CA ARG A 377 -7.89 14.92 -11.04
C ARG A 377 -9.39 14.70 -11.18
N GLU A 378 -10.06 15.60 -11.87
CA GLU A 378 -11.45 15.43 -12.27
C GLU A 378 -11.62 14.12 -13.08
N GLY A 379 -12.73 13.41 -12.84
CA GLY A 379 -13.05 12.17 -13.52
C GLY A 379 -12.38 10.92 -12.94
N ASP A 380 -11.34 11.07 -12.12
CA ASP A 380 -10.74 9.93 -11.41
C ASP A 380 -11.74 9.32 -10.43
N PHE A 381 -11.66 8.02 -10.17
CA PHE A 381 -12.34 7.39 -9.04
C PHE A 381 -11.37 7.37 -7.87
N GLY A 382 -11.80 7.84 -6.70
CA GLY A 382 -10.91 8.00 -5.56
C GLY A 382 -11.39 7.25 -4.34
N ASN A 383 -10.55 6.39 -3.78
CA ASN A 383 -10.84 5.61 -2.56
C ASN A 383 -10.34 6.27 -1.27
N SER A 384 -10.05 7.56 -1.33
CA SER A 384 -9.58 8.37 -0.20
C SER A 384 -10.15 9.78 -0.24
N ALA A 385 -10.31 10.38 0.93
CA ALA A 385 -10.49 11.81 1.09
C ALA A 385 -9.19 12.41 1.62
N PHE A 386 -9.03 13.72 1.44
CA PHE A 386 -7.89 14.47 1.95
C PHE A 386 -8.39 15.51 2.94
N TYR A 387 -7.82 15.52 4.15
CA TYR A 387 -8.07 16.52 5.17
C TYR A 387 -6.85 17.43 5.30
N ILE A 388 -7.03 18.75 5.19
CA ILE A 388 -5.92 19.70 5.10
C ILE A 388 -5.42 20.03 6.52
N LEU A 389 -4.18 19.63 6.81
CA LEU A 389 -3.52 19.90 8.09
C LEU A 389 -2.84 21.26 8.12
N GLU A 390 -2.22 21.63 6.99
CA GLU A 390 -1.48 22.88 6.82
C GLU A 390 -1.46 23.31 5.36
N GLY A 391 -1.40 24.62 5.12
CA GLY A 391 -1.53 25.22 3.79
C GLY A 391 -2.97 25.24 3.27
N ASN A 392 -3.10 25.25 1.94
CA ASN A 392 -4.37 25.26 1.23
C ASN A 392 -4.28 24.48 -0.09
N VAL A 393 -5.43 24.13 -0.65
CA VAL A 393 -5.53 23.61 -2.01
C VAL A 393 -6.43 24.50 -2.86
N ASP A 394 -6.13 24.53 -4.14
CA ASP A 394 -6.89 25.23 -5.18
C ASP A 394 -7.72 24.19 -5.94
N VAL A 395 -9.04 24.38 -5.94
CA VAL A 395 -10.03 23.54 -6.61
C VAL A 395 -10.43 24.21 -7.91
N TYR A 396 -10.21 23.49 -9.00
CA TYR A 396 -10.50 23.91 -10.37
C TYR A 396 -11.81 23.28 -10.80
N PRO A 397 -12.92 24.04 -10.85
CA PRO A 397 -14.19 23.53 -11.37
C PRO A 397 -14.05 23.05 -12.83
N PRO A 398 -14.95 22.17 -13.30
CA PRO A 398 -14.91 21.58 -14.65
C PRO A 398 -14.79 22.60 -15.80
N SER A 399 -15.31 23.81 -15.58
CA SER A 399 -15.24 24.92 -16.54
C SER A 399 -13.85 25.54 -16.67
N LEU A 400 -12.91 25.23 -15.77
CA LEU A 400 -11.54 25.73 -15.75
C LEU A 400 -10.57 24.57 -16.03
N GLN A 401 -10.26 24.34 -17.30
CA GLN A 401 -9.36 23.26 -17.70
C GLN A 401 -7.91 23.62 -17.39
N LEU A 402 -7.24 22.82 -16.56
CA LEU A 402 -5.78 22.85 -16.45
C LEU A 402 -5.15 22.09 -17.62
N GLU A 403 -4.43 22.80 -18.49
CA GLU A 403 -3.52 22.16 -19.44
C GLU A 403 -2.32 21.58 -18.68
N ILE A 404 -2.22 20.26 -18.66
CA ILE A 404 -1.00 19.58 -18.23
C ILE A 404 -0.01 19.72 -19.40
N GLN A 405 0.94 20.65 -19.28
CA GLN A 405 2.04 20.72 -20.24
C GLN A 405 2.93 19.47 -20.09
N ASP A 406 2.61 18.43 -20.86
CA ASP A 406 3.53 17.33 -21.09
C ASP A 406 4.67 17.84 -21.98
N LYS A 407 5.79 18.24 -21.36
CA LYS A 407 7.00 18.65 -22.11
C LYS A 407 7.61 17.50 -22.93
N ARG A 408 7.07 16.28 -22.89
CA ARG A 408 7.45 15.20 -23.82
C ARG A 408 6.67 15.32 -25.12
N LYS A 409 7.18 16.12 -26.06
CA LYS A 409 6.88 15.90 -27.49
C LYS A 409 7.35 14.50 -27.88
N ARG A 410 6.48 13.49 -27.78
CA ARG A 410 6.66 12.24 -28.53
C ARG A 410 6.52 12.59 -30.00
N ASN A 411 7.65 12.66 -30.71
CA ASN A 411 7.69 12.99 -32.13
C ASN A 411 6.72 12.09 -32.90
N LYS A 412 5.64 12.67 -33.45
CA LYS A 412 4.78 11.98 -34.41
C LYS A 412 5.67 11.49 -35.56
N ARG A 413 5.74 10.18 -35.77
CA ARG A 413 6.50 9.61 -36.89
C ARG A 413 5.95 10.15 -38.20
N SER A 414 6.83 10.71 -39.03
CA SER A 414 6.48 11.31 -40.32
C SER A 414 5.87 10.27 -41.27
N TRP A 415 4.94 10.70 -42.14
CA TRP A 415 4.35 9.91 -43.23
C TRP A 415 5.41 9.09 -44.01
N TRP A 416 6.61 9.65 -44.19
CA TRP A 416 7.71 9.01 -44.91
C TRP A 416 8.37 7.87 -44.12
N GLN A 417 8.32 7.90 -42.78
CA GLN A 417 8.83 6.83 -41.91
C GLN A 417 7.88 5.63 -41.87
N ARG A 418 6.56 5.84 -42.05
CA ARG A 418 5.58 4.76 -42.22
C ARG A 418 5.73 4.03 -43.56
N LEU A 419 6.06 4.75 -44.64
CA LEU A 419 6.23 4.16 -45.97
C LEU A 419 7.47 3.25 -46.09
N LYS A 420 8.57 3.58 -45.39
CA LYS A 420 9.80 2.77 -45.38
C LYS A 420 9.62 1.37 -44.78
N GLY A 421 8.69 1.21 -43.83
CA GLY A 421 8.37 -0.10 -43.24
C GLY A 421 7.69 -1.07 -44.20
N ILE A 422 7.06 -0.57 -45.27
CA ILE A 422 6.35 -1.39 -46.25
C ILE A 422 7.27 -1.84 -47.40
N ILE A 423 8.33 -1.07 -47.69
CA ILE A 423 9.22 -1.32 -48.84
C ILE A 423 10.41 -2.24 -48.48
N ASN A 424 10.84 -2.31 -47.22
CA ASN A 424 11.96 -3.15 -46.78
C ASN A 424 11.51 -4.52 -46.25
N LYS A 425 10.90 -5.34 -47.12
CA LYS A 425 10.90 -6.81 -46.97
C LYS A 425 12.10 -7.39 -47.72
N ASN A 426 13.28 -7.34 -47.09
CA ASN A 426 14.31 -8.39 -47.11
C ASN A 426 15.69 -7.83 -46.72
N THR A 427 16.40 -8.66 -45.94
CA THR A 427 17.84 -8.65 -45.63
C THR A 427 18.41 -7.54 -44.74
N ARG A 428 18.74 -7.96 -43.50
CA ARG A 428 19.90 -7.61 -42.66
C ARG A 428 20.40 -6.15 -42.62
N GLY A 429 20.25 -5.56 -41.44
CA GLY A 429 21.37 -4.95 -40.70
C GLY A 429 21.55 -3.42 -40.79
N GLY A 430 21.36 -2.76 -39.64
CA GLY A 430 21.93 -1.45 -39.28
C GLY A 430 21.05 -0.26 -39.66
N GLU A 431 20.76 0.72 -38.81
CA GLU A 431 21.18 1.07 -37.44
C GLU A 431 19.95 1.77 -36.81
N PHE A 432 19.90 1.93 -35.48
CA PHE A 432 19.68 3.24 -34.84
C PHE A 432 19.68 3.14 -33.31
N VAL A 433 20.56 3.96 -32.73
CA VAL A 433 20.76 4.44 -31.35
C VAL A 433 21.16 3.40 -30.28
N ARG A 434 22.45 3.46 -29.94
CA ARG A 434 23.06 2.87 -28.74
C ARG A 434 22.42 3.47 -27.47
N ALA A 435 22.01 2.61 -26.55
CA ALA A 435 21.75 2.97 -25.15
C ALA A 435 23.08 3.16 -24.38
N GLN A 436 23.90 4.13 -24.80
CA GLN A 436 25.11 4.53 -24.06
C GLN A 436 25.16 6.02 -23.69
N ASP A 437 24.10 6.80 -23.95
CA ASP A 437 24.00 8.22 -23.54
C ASP A 437 22.88 8.55 -22.54
N TYR A 438 22.37 7.56 -21.80
CA TYR A 438 21.61 7.84 -20.58
C TYR A 438 22.27 7.16 -19.39
N ARG A 439 23.34 7.79 -18.92
CA ARG A 439 23.75 7.64 -17.51
C ARG A 439 22.55 8.02 -16.65
N VAL A 440 21.99 7.05 -15.95
CA VAL A 440 21.21 7.33 -14.74
C VAL A 440 22.19 7.95 -13.76
N SER A 441 22.18 9.27 -13.66
CA SER A 441 22.79 9.95 -12.51
C SER A 441 22.12 9.39 -11.27
N THR A 442 22.92 8.81 -10.39
CA THR A 442 22.55 8.49 -9.01
C THR A 442 21.97 9.74 -8.35
N THR A 443 20.65 9.79 -8.20
CA THR A 443 19.95 10.87 -7.51
C THR A 443 19.98 10.61 -6.01
N SER A 444 20.60 11.54 -5.27
CA SER A 444 20.63 11.59 -3.82
C SER A 444 19.53 12.52 -3.28
N PHE A 445 18.94 12.15 -2.15
CA PHE A 445 18.03 13.00 -1.37
C PHE A 445 18.85 13.90 -0.42
N ASN A 446 18.43 15.15 -0.21
CA ASN A 446 18.91 15.97 0.90
C ASN A 446 18.08 15.72 2.18
N THR A 447 18.50 16.33 3.29
CA THR A 447 17.93 16.15 4.64
C THR A 447 16.47 16.60 4.79
N ASP A 448 15.93 17.34 3.82
CA ASP A 448 14.57 17.90 3.85
C ASP A 448 13.63 17.23 2.83
N GLY A 449 14.09 16.17 2.14
CA GLY A 449 13.26 15.38 1.23
C GLY A 449 13.00 16.02 -0.14
N VAL A 450 13.78 17.03 -0.54
CA VAL A 450 13.61 17.75 -1.82
C VAL A 450 14.52 17.15 -2.91
N PHE A 451 13.98 16.95 -4.12
CA PHE A 451 14.73 16.48 -5.28
C PHE A 451 15.88 17.45 -5.61
N CYS A 452 17.11 16.94 -5.78
CA CYS A 452 18.26 17.75 -6.17
C CYS A 452 19.09 17.06 -7.25
N ASP A 453 19.74 17.83 -8.12
CA ASP A 453 20.76 17.32 -9.04
C ASP A 453 22.10 17.06 -8.32
N ALA A 454 23.08 16.53 -9.04
CA ALA A 454 24.42 16.25 -8.51
C ALA A 454 25.21 17.51 -8.08
N ALA A 455 24.72 18.71 -8.39
CA ALA A 455 25.29 20.00 -7.98
C ALA A 455 24.54 20.62 -6.78
N GLY A 456 23.50 19.97 -6.26
CA GLY A 456 22.70 20.46 -5.13
C GLY A 456 21.59 21.44 -5.51
N ASN A 457 21.28 21.60 -6.80
CA ASN A 457 20.17 22.45 -7.23
C ASN A 457 18.85 21.70 -7.09
N THR A 458 17.84 22.35 -6.52
CA THR A 458 16.48 21.82 -6.40
C THR A 458 15.88 21.51 -7.78
N LEU A 459 15.55 20.25 -8.01
CA LEU A 459 14.83 19.79 -9.18
C LEU A 459 13.32 19.85 -8.88
N LEU A 460 12.60 20.76 -9.54
CA LEU A 460 11.13 20.73 -9.52
C LEU A 460 10.63 19.45 -10.24
N PRO A 461 9.57 18.77 -9.75
CA PRO A 461 8.97 17.66 -10.46
C PRO A 461 8.53 18.06 -11.87
N ASN A 462 8.66 17.14 -12.83
CA ASN A 462 8.27 17.33 -14.25
C ASN A 462 6.76 17.51 -14.49
N PHE A 463 5.94 17.71 -13.45
CA PHE A 463 4.49 17.89 -13.54
C PHE A 463 4.06 19.07 -12.68
N VAL A 464 4.33 20.26 -13.19
CA VAL A 464 3.75 21.50 -12.71
C VAL A 464 2.61 21.86 -13.66
N PRO A 465 1.34 21.90 -13.23
CA PRO A 465 0.27 22.49 -14.04
C PRO A 465 0.66 23.95 -14.33
N ALA A 466 0.55 24.38 -15.59
CA ALA A 466 0.59 25.81 -15.89
C ALA A 466 -0.64 26.48 -15.24
N PRO A 467 -0.57 27.78 -14.88
CA PRO A 467 -1.76 28.53 -14.50
C PRO A 467 -2.83 28.34 -15.59
N PRO A 468 -4.10 28.10 -15.23
CA PRO A 468 -5.13 27.87 -16.23
C PRO A 468 -5.27 29.11 -17.11
N LEU A 469 -5.42 28.90 -18.43
CA LEU A 469 -5.56 29.95 -19.44
C LEU A 469 -7.02 30.00 -19.92
N ASP A 470 -7.55 31.18 -20.19
CA ASP A 470 -8.87 31.35 -20.79
C ASP A 470 -8.87 30.96 -22.29
N ASP A 471 -10.04 31.02 -22.94
CA ASP A 471 -10.21 30.67 -24.35
C ASP A 471 -9.33 31.53 -25.30
N ASP A 472 -8.83 32.67 -24.82
CA ASP A 472 -7.95 33.59 -25.53
C ASP A 472 -6.44 33.39 -25.20
N GLY A 473 -6.12 32.48 -24.27
CA GLY A 473 -4.75 32.14 -23.88
C GLY A 473 -4.16 33.04 -22.79
N GLU A 474 -4.97 33.83 -22.07
CA GLU A 474 -4.53 34.64 -20.93
C GLU A 474 -4.77 33.95 -19.58
N GLU A 475 -3.94 34.25 -18.57
CA GLU A 475 -4.08 33.66 -17.23
C GLU A 475 -5.47 33.96 -16.64
N ILE A 476 -6.22 32.90 -16.31
CA ILE A 476 -7.56 33.03 -15.75
C ILE A 476 -7.50 33.79 -14.43
N SER A 477 -8.37 34.79 -14.27
CA SER A 477 -8.50 35.54 -13.02
C SER A 477 -8.68 34.61 -11.81
N LYS A 478 -7.91 34.88 -10.75
CA LYS A 478 -7.92 34.14 -9.47
C LYS A 478 -9.32 34.02 -8.84
N ASP A 479 -10.25 34.90 -9.20
CA ASP A 479 -11.62 34.93 -8.68
C ASP A 479 -12.48 33.70 -9.06
N LYS A 480 -12.05 32.90 -10.05
CA LYS A 480 -12.78 31.68 -10.46
C LYS A 480 -12.30 30.38 -9.77
N ILE A 481 -11.20 30.44 -9.02
CA ILE A 481 -10.61 29.29 -8.34
C ILE A 481 -11.15 29.19 -6.91
N ILE A 482 -11.69 28.04 -6.52
CA ILE A 482 -12.17 27.83 -5.15
C ILE A 482 -11.00 27.38 -4.28
N ARG A 483 -10.69 28.14 -3.22
CA ARG A 483 -9.59 27.82 -2.31
C ARG A 483 -10.10 27.17 -1.03
N LEU A 484 -9.58 25.97 -0.72
CA LEU A 484 -9.89 25.27 0.52
C LEU A 484 -8.73 25.44 1.52
N PRO A 485 -8.96 26.10 2.68
CA PRO A 485 -7.95 26.29 3.70
C PRO A 485 -7.74 25.07 4.62
N LYS A 486 -6.72 25.15 5.49
CA LYS A 486 -6.54 24.26 6.65
C LYS A 486 -7.85 23.98 7.38
N GLY A 487 -8.07 22.72 7.73
CA GLY A 487 -9.26 22.23 8.42
C GLY A 487 -10.37 21.74 7.48
N GLU A 488 -10.29 22.05 6.19
CA GLU A 488 -11.25 21.56 5.20
C GLU A 488 -10.91 20.14 4.71
N MET A 489 -11.93 19.45 4.19
CA MET A 489 -11.82 18.13 3.56
C MET A 489 -12.28 18.19 2.11
N PHE A 490 -11.64 17.39 1.25
CA PHE A 490 -12.05 17.22 -0.14
C PHE A 490 -11.87 15.77 -0.62
N GLY A 491 -12.70 15.37 -1.59
CA GLY A 491 -12.71 14.03 -2.16
C GLY A 491 -13.53 13.00 -1.37
N GLU A 492 -14.11 13.37 -0.25
CA GLU A 492 -14.95 12.55 0.60
C GLU A 492 -16.15 11.94 -0.12
N LEU A 493 -16.80 12.70 -1.01
CA LEU A 493 -17.99 12.22 -1.73
C LEU A 493 -17.62 11.10 -2.71
N ALA A 494 -16.59 11.32 -3.51
CA ALA A 494 -16.08 10.29 -4.43
C ALA A 494 -15.65 9.02 -3.69
N ALA A 495 -15.03 9.15 -2.51
CA ALA A 495 -14.58 8.02 -1.72
C ALA A 495 -15.71 7.25 -1.02
N LEU A 496 -16.71 7.93 -0.47
CA LEU A 496 -17.81 7.29 0.25
C LEU A 496 -18.85 6.71 -0.71
N PHE A 497 -19.25 7.46 -1.73
CA PHE A 497 -20.32 7.12 -2.66
C PHE A 497 -19.83 6.42 -3.95
N ARG A 498 -18.51 6.21 -4.08
CA ARG A 498 -17.85 5.56 -5.24
C ARG A 498 -18.21 6.22 -6.57
N ILE A 499 -18.26 7.54 -6.57
CA ILE A 499 -18.48 8.37 -7.75
C ILE A 499 -17.15 8.95 -8.24
N SER A 500 -17.10 9.40 -9.48
CA SER A 500 -15.93 10.11 -10.01
C SER A 500 -15.73 11.47 -9.32
N ARG A 501 -14.48 11.89 -9.20
CA ARG A 501 -14.09 13.22 -8.67
C ARG A 501 -14.69 14.32 -9.54
N SER A 502 -15.36 15.27 -8.91
CA SER A 502 -16.13 16.33 -9.59
C SER A 502 -15.30 17.53 -10.04
N ALA A 503 -14.04 17.62 -9.62
CA ALA A 503 -13.14 18.72 -9.91
C ALA A 503 -11.67 18.28 -9.78
N THR A 504 -10.77 19.02 -10.42
CA THR A 504 -9.32 18.87 -10.23
C THR A 504 -8.89 19.69 -9.02
N VAL A 505 -8.00 19.14 -8.19
CA VAL A 505 -7.48 19.82 -6.99
C VAL A 505 -5.97 19.78 -7.02
N ALA A 506 -5.32 20.94 -6.84
CA ALA A 506 -3.87 21.05 -6.71
C ALA A 506 -3.49 21.81 -5.44
N ALA A 507 -2.31 21.55 -4.90
CA ALA A 507 -1.77 22.32 -3.78
C ALA A 507 -1.64 23.80 -4.17
N GLY A 508 -2.01 24.70 -3.26
CA GLY A 508 -1.98 26.13 -3.51
C GLY A 508 -0.59 26.65 -3.89
N TRP A 509 -0.57 27.70 -4.70
CA TRP A 509 0.67 28.34 -5.19
C TRP A 509 1.28 29.36 -4.22
N GLU A 510 0.49 29.82 -3.24
CA GLU A 510 0.85 30.97 -2.41
C GLU A 510 1.24 30.54 -1.00
N GLN A 511 2.54 30.64 -0.72
CA GLN A 511 3.23 30.58 0.60
C GLN A 511 3.68 29.21 1.12
N SER A 512 4.90 29.25 1.69
CA SER A 512 5.54 28.20 2.49
C SER A 512 4.86 28.13 3.86
N PRO A 513 4.60 26.95 4.44
CA PRO A 513 5.17 25.64 4.10
C PRO A 513 4.36 24.80 3.09
N LEU A 514 4.89 23.62 2.74
CA LEU A 514 4.25 22.61 1.85
C LEU A 514 2.80 22.35 2.26
N CYS A 515 1.91 22.05 1.29
CA CYS A 515 0.54 21.66 1.63
C CYS A 515 0.57 20.28 2.29
N GLU A 516 0.18 20.21 3.56
CA GLU A 516 0.15 18.98 4.33
C GLU A 516 -1.29 18.49 4.47
N THR A 517 -1.52 17.22 4.19
CA THR A 517 -2.85 16.60 4.27
C THR A 517 -2.80 15.23 4.92
N LEU A 518 -3.93 14.81 5.50
CA LEU A 518 -4.21 13.42 5.78
C LEU A 518 -5.02 12.81 4.64
N GLU A 519 -4.42 11.83 3.97
CA GLU A 519 -5.13 10.94 3.08
C GLU A 519 -5.85 9.85 3.92
N ILE A 520 -7.17 9.96 4.02
CA ILE A 520 -8.03 9.06 4.77
C ILE A 520 -8.66 8.07 3.79
N LYS A 521 -8.30 6.79 3.87
CA LYS A 521 -8.86 5.75 3.01
C LYS A 521 -10.32 5.44 3.34
N ILE A 522 -11.04 4.88 2.37
CA ILE A 522 -12.46 4.51 2.48
C ILE A 522 -12.80 3.67 3.73
N GLN A 523 -11.88 2.83 4.20
CA GLN A 523 -12.05 2.05 5.43
C GLN A 523 -12.20 2.97 6.66
N ALA A 524 -11.30 3.93 6.83
CA ALA A 524 -11.38 4.91 7.91
C ALA A 524 -12.59 5.84 7.74
N LEU A 525 -12.90 6.28 6.51
CA LEU A 525 -14.10 7.11 6.24
C LEU A 525 -15.40 6.39 6.60
N ARG A 526 -15.51 5.08 6.34
CA ARG A 526 -16.68 4.28 6.72
C ARG A 526 -16.79 4.08 8.22
N ILE A 527 -15.65 3.98 8.93
CA ILE A 527 -15.65 3.92 10.40
C ILE A 527 -16.10 5.27 10.95
N LEU A 528 -15.56 6.38 10.44
CA LEU A 528 -15.96 7.74 10.79
C LEU A 528 -17.47 7.95 10.62
N SER A 529 -18.00 7.66 9.43
CA SER A 529 -19.42 7.79 9.10
C SER A 529 -20.34 6.99 10.04
N LYS A 530 -19.87 5.86 10.57
CA LYS A 530 -20.64 5.03 11.51
C LYS A 530 -20.49 5.43 12.97
N ARG A 531 -19.37 6.06 13.34
CA ARG A 531 -18.96 6.26 14.74
C ARG A 531 -19.01 7.71 15.21
N SER A 532 -18.99 8.68 14.30
CA SER A 532 -19.20 10.11 14.60
C SER A 532 -20.49 10.59 13.95
N LYS A 533 -21.42 11.10 14.76
CA LYS A 533 -22.67 11.69 14.28
C LYS A 533 -22.40 13.03 13.60
N GLU A 534 -21.43 13.77 14.13
CA GLU A 534 -20.98 15.08 13.64
C GLU A 534 -20.39 14.93 12.23
N PHE A 535 -19.50 13.95 12.03
CA PHE A 535 -18.95 13.66 10.72
C PHE A 535 -20.03 13.16 9.75
N LYS A 536 -20.97 12.35 10.22
CA LYS A 536 -22.08 11.89 9.38
C LYS A 536 -22.93 13.07 8.88
N SER A 537 -23.32 14.00 9.76
CA SER A 537 -24.04 15.22 9.39
C SER A 537 -23.22 16.07 8.42
N PHE A 538 -21.93 16.30 8.72
CA PHE A 538 -21.03 17.06 7.84
C PHE A 538 -20.95 16.51 6.41
N ILE A 539 -20.89 15.17 6.26
CA ILE A 539 -20.91 14.53 4.94
C ILE A 539 -22.28 14.67 4.27
N GLU A 540 -23.38 14.46 5.01
CA GLU A 540 -24.74 14.58 4.47
C GLU A 540 -25.03 16.02 3.99
N ASP A 541 -24.63 17.02 4.77
CA ASP A 541 -24.80 18.45 4.43
C ASP A 541 -23.98 18.80 3.18
N ARG A 542 -22.71 18.40 3.11
CA ARG A 542 -21.88 18.65 1.92
C ARG A 542 -22.31 17.87 0.70
N TYR A 543 -22.82 16.65 0.88
CA TYR A 543 -23.37 15.87 -0.21
C TYR A 543 -24.63 16.52 -0.80
N ARG A 544 -25.52 17.04 0.05
CA ARG A 544 -26.67 17.84 -0.38
C ARG A 544 -26.24 19.13 -1.08
N GLU A 545 -25.34 19.92 -0.47
CA GLU A 545 -24.91 21.21 -1.03
C GLU A 545 -24.16 21.11 -2.35
N ARG A 546 -23.28 20.11 -2.52
CA ARG A 546 -22.34 20.05 -3.66
C ARG A 546 -22.66 19.01 -4.72
N MET A 547 -23.31 17.91 -4.34
CA MET A 547 -23.57 16.77 -5.23
C MET A 547 -25.01 16.77 -5.72
N LEU A 548 -25.98 16.98 -4.83
CA LEU A 548 -27.39 16.97 -5.19
C LEU A 548 -27.76 18.18 -6.05
N SER A 549 -27.28 19.38 -5.70
CA SER A 549 -27.43 20.58 -6.54
C SER A 549 -26.95 20.34 -7.97
N ARG A 550 -25.72 19.83 -8.12
CA ARG A 550 -25.13 19.54 -9.43
C ARG A 550 -25.82 18.39 -10.17
N PHE A 551 -26.20 17.32 -9.46
CA PHE A 551 -26.96 16.21 -10.06
C PHE A 551 -28.31 16.71 -10.57
N VAL A 552 -29.01 17.52 -9.77
CA VAL A 552 -30.28 18.12 -10.14
C VAL A 552 -30.14 19.06 -11.33
N GLU A 553 -29.04 19.81 -11.43
CA GLU A 553 -28.75 20.66 -12.58
C GLU A 553 -28.43 19.86 -13.86
N GLU A 554 -27.66 18.77 -13.74
CA GLU A 554 -27.18 17.98 -14.89
C GLU A 554 -28.24 16.98 -15.41
N GLU A 555 -29.09 16.43 -14.55
CA GLU A 555 -29.98 15.32 -14.89
C GLU A 555 -31.18 15.77 -15.75
N PRO A 556 -31.42 15.16 -16.93
CA PRO A 556 -32.50 15.55 -17.84
C PRO A 556 -33.90 15.60 -17.21
N LEU A 557 -34.16 14.79 -16.19
CA LEU A 557 -35.45 14.77 -15.50
C LEU A 557 -35.82 16.11 -14.86
N PHE A 558 -34.83 16.87 -14.39
CA PHE A 558 -35.05 18.11 -13.65
C PHE A 558 -34.85 19.36 -14.52
N GLN A 559 -34.41 19.19 -15.77
CA GLN A 559 -34.19 20.31 -16.68
C GLN A 559 -35.51 21.07 -16.94
N GLY A 560 -35.49 22.36 -16.60
CA GLY A 560 -36.63 23.26 -16.75
C GLY A 560 -37.61 23.28 -15.57
N CYS A 561 -37.34 22.54 -14.49
CA CYS A 561 -38.13 22.65 -13.26
C CYS A 561 -37.94 24.01 -12.58
N SER A 562 -38.97 24.48 -11.87
CA SER A 562 -38.92 25.73 -11.10
C SER A 562 -37.82 25.71 -10.02
N PRO A 563 -37.12 26.84 -9.76
CA PRO A 563 -36.09 26.93 -8.72
C PRO A 563 -36.59 26.51 -7.34
N GLU A 564 -37.84 26.83 -7.01
CA GLU A 564 -38.48 26.47 -5.75
C GLU A 564 -38.61 24.94 -5.61
N LEU A 565 -38.95 24.23 -6.69
CA LEU A 565 -39.02 22.78 -6.70
C LEU A 565 -37.63 22.15 -6.57
N LEU A 566 -36.61 22.71 -7.24
CA LEU A 566 -35.23 22.22 -7.15
C LEU A 566 -34.66 22.36 -5.73
N GLU A 567 -34.92 23.50 -5.08
CA GLU A 567 -34.53 23.74 -3.68
C GLU A 567 -35.24 22.75 -2.75
N ARG A 568 -36.54 22.51 -2.96
CA ARG A 568 -37.31 21.58 -2.16
C ARG A 568 -36.86 20.13 -2.35
N ILE A 569 -36.59 19.69 -3.59
CA ILE A 569 -35.97 18.39 -3.88
C ILE A 569 -34.64 18.28 -3.12
N SER A 570 -33.83 19.34 -3.12
CA SER A 570 -32.54 19.35 -2.45
C SER A 570 -32.66 19.12 -0.93
N ASN A 571 -33.71 19.66 -0.33
CA ASN A 571 -33.95 19.63 1.12
C ASN A 571 -34.68 18.37 1.60
N GLU A 572 -35.65 17.86 0.84
CA GLU A 572 -36.57 16.80 1.29
C GLU A 572 -36.20 15.39 0.83
N VAL A 573 -35.18 15.23 -0.02
CA VAL A 573 -34.80 13.92 -0.54
C VAL A 573 -34.23 12.99 0.55
N GLU A 574 -34.54 11.70 0.44
CA GLU A 574 -33.94 10.63 1.24
C GLU A 574 -32.89 9.86 0.44
N PHE A 575 -31.80 9.46 1.10
CA PHE A 575 -30.70 8.72 0.48
C PHE A 575 -30.72 7.24 0.88
N PHE A 576 -30.51 6.38 -0.10
CA PHE A 576 -30.47 4.93 0.08
C PHE A 576 -29.18 4.35 -0.51
N SER A 577 -28.54 3.47 0.26
CA SER A 577 -27.36 2.72 -0.16
C SER A 577 -27.67 1.22 -0.07
N PHE A 578 -27.50 0.52 -1.18
CA PHE A 578 -27.78 -0.90 -1.31
C PHE A 578 -26.51 -1.67 -1.67
N ARG A 579 -26.31 -2.81 -1.00
CA ARG A 579 -25.22 -3.74 -1.31
C ARG A 579 -25.60 -4.68 -2.45
N PRO A 580 -24.62 -5.31 -3.12
CA PRO A 580 -24.89 -6.33 -4.12
C PRO A 580 -25.87 -7.39 -3.61
N LYS A 581 -26.88 -7.71 -4.43
CA LYS A 581 -27.99 -8.64 -4.16
C LYS A 581 -29.05 -8.17 -3.17
N GLU A 582 -28.94 -6.99 -2.58
CA GLU A 582 -30.04 -6.43 -1.78
C GLU A 582 -31.21 -6.04 -2.69
N VAL A 583 -32.43 -6.29 -2.21
CA VAL A 583 -33.67 -5.96 -2.92
C VAL A 583 -34.06 -4.53 -2.56
N LEU A 584 -34.20 -3.67 -3.57
CA LEU A 584 -34.57 -2.26 -3.41
C LEU A 584 -36.09 -2.14 -3.27
N LEU A 585 -36.83 -2.86 -4.12
CA LEU A 585 -38.28 -2.98 -4.10
C LEU A 585 -38.67 -4.40 -4.49
N SER A 586 -39.66 -4.98 -3.80
CA SER A 586 -40.17 -6.31 -4.14
C SER A 586 -41.47 -6.19 -4.94
N GLU A 587 -41.64 -7.05 -5.95
CA GLU A 587 -42.90 -7.20 -6.68
C GLU A 587 -44.06 -7.43 -5.71
N GLY A 588 -45.18 -6.75 -5.92
CA GLY A 588 -46.37 -6.89 -5.07
C GLY A 588 -46.31 -6.16 -3.72
N GLN A 589 -45.23 -5.46 -3.39
CA GLN A 589 -45.19 -4.57 -2.21
C GLN A 589 -45.65 -3.15 -2.55
N ASP A 590 -46.23 -2.46 -1.59
CA ASP A 590 -46.57 -1.04 -1.75
C ASP A 590 -45.32 -0.16 -1.73
N ASN A 591 -45.37 0.93 -2.48
CA ASN A 591 -44.31 1.93 -2.58
C ASN A 591 -44.92 3.32 -2.72
N ASP A 592 -44.41 4.28 -1.96
CA ASP A 592 -44.88 5.67 -1.91
C ASP A 592 -43.83 6.70 -2.36
N SER A 593 -42.71 6.22 -2.91
CA SER A 593 -41.58 7.05 -3.29
C SER A 593 -41.08 6.78 -4.71
N LEU A 594 -40.67 7.83 -5.42
CA LEU A 594 -39.99 7.73 -6.71
C LEU A 594 -38.51 7.63 -6.43
N TYR A 595 -37.85 6.60 -6.94
CA TYR A 595 -36.42 6.44 -6.74
C TYR A 595 -35.62 6.78 -8.00
N ILE A 596 -34.41 7.29 -7.83
CA ILE A 596 -33.48 7.62 -8.93
C ILE A 596 -32.08 7.12 -8.56
N LEU A 597 -31.44 6.38 -9.45
CA LEU A 597 -30.09 5.88 -9.22
C LEU A 597 -29.06 7.00 -9.39
N LEU A 598 -28.24 7.23 -8.36
CA LEU A 598 -27.10 8.14 -8.44
C LEU A 598 -25.82 7.43 -8.92
N SER A 599 -25.67 6.15 -8.54
CA SER A 599 -24.55 5.30 -8.95
C SER A 599 -24.90 3.82 -8.86
N GLY A 600 -24.12 2.98 -9.54
CA GLY A 600 -24.31 1.52 -9.57
C GLY A 600 -25.35 1.05 -10.59
N PHE A 601 -25.63 -0.26 -10.53
CA PHE A 601 -26.58 -0.95 -11.40
C PHE A 601 -27.55 -1.79 -10.59
N ALA A 602 -28.82 -1.74 -10.97
CA ALA A 602 -29.85 -2.62 -10.44
C ALA A 602 -30.54 -3.36 -11.58
N LYS A 603 -31.03 -4.57 -11.33
CA LYS A 603 -31.82 -5.35 -12.29
C LYS A 603 -33.31 -5.28 -11.95
N LEU A 604 -34.13 -5.24 -12.99
CA LEU A 604 -35.58 -5.46 -12.89
C LEU A 604 -35.87 -6.90 -13.26
N SER A 605 -36.53 -7.61 -12.36
CA SER A 605 -36.99 -8.97 -12.56
C SER A 605 -38.48 -9.11 -12.30
N LYS A 606 -39.13 -9.99 -13.06
CA LYS A 606 -40.52 -10.38 -12.85
C LYS A 606 -40.61 -11.90 -12.72
N GLN A 607 -41.43 -12.37 -11.79
CA GLN A 607 -41.68 -13.79 -11.63
C GLN A 607 -42.64 -14.29 -12.70
N VAL A 608 -42.23 -15.27 -13.51
CA VAL A 608 -43.08 -15.94 -14.52
C VAL A 608 -43.01 -17.44 -14.29
N GLY A 609 -44.10 -18.02 -13.78
CA GLY A 609 -44.11 -19.41 -13.29
C GLY A 609 -43.19 -19.57 -12.07
N GLU A 610 -42.25 -20.52 -12.13
CA GLU A 610 -41.27 -20.79 -11.05
C GLU A 610 -39.92 -20.07 -11.24
N LYS A 611 -39.77 -19.21 -12.26
CA LYS A 611 -38.50 -18.54 -12.57
C LYS A 611 -38.64 -17.02 -12.60
N ASP A 612 -37.60 -16.35 -12.13
CA ASP A 612 -37.44 -14.90 -12.31
C ASP A 612 -36.79 -14.60 -13.64
N PHE A 613 -37.38 -13.67 -14.40
CA PHE A 613 -36.83 -13.21 -15.66
C PHE A 613 -36.36 -11.76 -15.54
N ASN A 614 -35.09 -11.51 -15.86
CA ASN A 614 -34.53 -10.17 -15.88
C ASN A 614 -34.83 -9.53 -17.24
N PHE A 615 -35.57 -8.41 -17.26
CA PHE A 615 -36.00 -7.77 -18.50
C PHE A 615 -35.43 -6.35 -18.69
N HIS A 616 -34.72 -5.82 -17.70
CA HIS A 616 -34.04 -4.53 -17.78
C HIS A 616 -32.97 -4.38 -16.69
N ALA A 617 -31.97 -3.54 -16.95
CA ALA A 617 -30.98 -3.11 -15.96
C ALA A 617 -31.01 -1.58 -15.87
N LEU A 618 -31.18 -1.07 -14.65
CA LEU A 618 -31.13 0.35 -14.33
C LEU A 618 -29.69 0.83 -14.23
N GLN A 619 -29.44 2.02 -14.76
CA GLN A 619 -28.18 2.75 -14.67
C GLN A 619 -28.37 4.09 -13.94
N LYS A 620 -27.27 4.82 -13.72
CA LYS A 620 -27.30 6.20 -13.18
C LYS A 620 -28.29 7.07 -13.96
N GLY A 621 -29.08 7.86 -13.25
CA GLY A 621 -30.12 8.76 -13.77
C GLY A 621 -31.47 8.07 -13.99
N GLU A 622 -31.50 6.74 -14.10
CA GLU A 622 -32.76 6.04 -14.35
C GLU A 622 -33.65 5.98 -13.10
N ILE A 623 -34.92 6.27 -13.33
CA ILE A 623 -35.96 6.30 -12.30
C ILE A 623 -36.57 4.92 -12.07
N TYR A 624 -37.13 4.62 -10.88
CA TYR A 624 -37.93 3.41 -10.61
C TYR A 624 -38.98 3.64 -9.51
N GLY A 625 -39.99 2.76 -9.42
CA GLY A 625 -41.12 2.92 -8.48
C GLY A 625 -42.31 3.74 -9.01
N VAL A 626 -42.21 4.30 -10.22
CA VAL A 626 -43.22 5.18 -10.84
C VAL A 626 -44.60 4.54 -10.96
N VAL A 627 -44.66 3.26 -11.38
CA VAL A 627 -45.94 2.57 -11.67
C VAL A 627 -46.82 2.52 -10.42
N SER A 628 -46.23 2.28 -9.24
CA SER A 628 -46.97 2.23 -7.98
C SER A 628 -47.56 3.58 -7.59
N LEU A 629 -46.82 4.66 -7.86
CA LEU A 629 -47.26 6.02 -7.58
C LEU A 629 -48.41 6.46 -8.50
N MET A 630 -48.35 6.10 -9.79
CA MET A 630 -49.32 6.50 -10.80
C MET A 630 -50.61 5.68 -10.74
N GLU A 631 -50.52 4.35 -10.64
CA GLU A 631 -51.70 3.49 -10.70
C GLU A 631 -52.33 3.20 -9.33
N GLY A 632 -51.67 3.60 -8.22
CA GLY A 632 -52.09 3.26 -6.86
C GLY A 632 -52.06 1.75 -6.58
N LYS A 633 -51.20 1.02 -7.31
CA LYS A 633 -51.01 -0.43 -7.19
C LYS A 633 -49.64 -0.74 -6.61
N ASN A 634 -49.47 -1.98 -6.18
CA ASN A 634 -48.23 -2.54 -5.70
C ASN A 634 -47.14 -2.52 -6.80
N ASN A 635 -45.87 -2.65 -6.43
CA ASN A 635 -44.73 -2.70 -7.33
C ASN A 635 -44.93 -3.74 -8.44
N ALA A 636 -44.76 -3.32 -9.69
CA ALA A 636 -45.02 -4.18 -10.85
C ALA A 636 -43.89 -5.19 -11.15
N CYS A 637 -42.72 -5.03 -10.52
CA CYS A 637 -41.55 -5.91 -10.65
C CYS A 637 -40.63 -5.74 -9.44
N THR A 638 -39.70 -6.69 -9.28
CA THR A 638 -38.66 -6.65 -8.24
C THR A 638 -37.43 -5.91 -8.77
N VAL A 639 -36.86 -5.03 -7.96
CA VAL A 639 -35.61 -4.30 -8.25
C VAL A 639 -34.53 -4.83 -7.31
N THR A 640 -33.43 -5.33 -7.84
CA THR A 640 -32.31 -5.89 -7.04
C THR A 640 -30.99 -5.26 -7.44
N ALA A 641 -30.17 -4.88 -6.47
CA ALA A 641 -28.84 -4.35 -6.71
C ALA A 641 -27.93 -5.41 -7.34
N ILE A 642 -27.26 -5.07 -8.44
CA ILE A 642 -26.23 -5.92 -9.06
C ILE A 642 -24.90 -5.69 -8.35
N ASN A 643 -24.50 -4.42 -8.21
CA ASN A 643 -23.32 -3.99 -7.46
C ASN A 643 -23.73 -3.07 -6.29
N ASN A 644 -22.83 -2.25 -5.74
CA ASN A 644 -23.26 -1.24 -4.76
C ASN A 644 -24.03 -0.14 -5.49
N VAL A 645 -25.24 0.15 -5.04
CA VAL A 645 -26.13 1.14 -5.65
C VAL A 645 -26.40 2.25 -4.65
N GLU A 646 -26.20 3.50 -5.07
CA GLU A 646 -26.67 4.67 -4.35
C GLU A 646 -27.88 5.24 -5.08
N ALA A 647 -28.94 5.53 -4.35
CA ALA A 647 -30.18 6.07 -4.91
C ALA A 647 -30.75 7.17 -4.02
N ILE A 648 -31.53 8.05 -4.64
CA ILE A 648 -32.40 8.99 -3.93
C ILE A 648 -33.85 8.55 -4.01
N ALA A 649 -34.63 8.86 -2.98
CA ALA A 649 -36.07 8.68 -2.96
C ALA A 649 -36.76 10.05 -2.81
N LEU A 650 -37.68 10.33 -3.73
CA LEU A 650 -38.55 11.49 -3.73
C LEU A 650 -39.94 11.05 -3.27
N ASN A 651 -40.45 11.71 -2.24
CA ASN A 651 -41.77 11.40 -1.71
C ASN A 651 -42.88 11.69 -2.74
N ARG A 652 -44.09 11.17 -2.47
CA ARG A 652 -45.26 11.35 -3.34
C ARG A 652 -45.58 12.81 -3.68
N SER A 653 -45.44 13.74 -2.73
CA SER A 653 -45.73 15.16 -2.95
C SER A 653 -44.80 15.76 -4.00
N ILE A 654 -43.50 15.48 -3.91
CA ILE A 654 -42.49 15.96 -4.87
C ILE A 654 -42.73 15.33 -6.24
N PHE A 655 -43.06 14.03 -6.28
CA PHE A 655 -43.41 13.35 -7.52
C PHE A 655 -44.62 13.98 -8.23
N GLU A 656 -45.68 14.30 -7.49
CA GLU A 656 -46.87 14.95 -8.06
C GLU A 656 -46.57 16.35 -8.60
N GLU A 657 -45.61 17.07 -8.01
CA GLU A 657 -45.13 18.35 -8.52
C GLU A 657 -44.26 18.18 -9.78
N LEU A 658 -43.36 17.19 -9.81
CA LEU A 658 -42.59 16.83 -11.01
C LEU A 658 -43.48 16.49 -12.20
N LEU A 659 -44.63 15.84 -11.99
CA LEU A 659 -45.59 15.56 -13.06
C LEU A 659 -46.29 16.82 -13.61
N ARG A 660 -46.25 17.95 -12.90
CA ARG A 660 -46.78 19.23 -13.41
C ARG A 660 -45.76 19.96 -14.28
N GLU A 661 -44.48 19.62 -14.16
CA GLU A 661 -43.42 20.15 -15.00
C GLU A 661 -43.43 19.42 -16.36
N PRO A 662 -43.62 20.12 -17.50
CA PRO A 662 -43.85 19.48 -18.80
C PRO A 662 -42.74 18.51 -19.24
N THR A 663 -41.47 18.94 -19.11
CA THR A 663 -40.29 18.16 -19.51
C THR A 663 -40.16 16.88 -18.67
N ALA A 664 -40.31 17.01 -17.35
CA ALA A 664 -40.21 15.89 -16.42
C ALA A 664 -41.35 14.89 -16.67
N SER A 665 -42.59 15.38 -16.83
CA SER A 665 -43.75 14.53 -17.14
C SER A 665 -43.57 13.75 -18.44
N GLU A 666 -43.09 14.39 -19.51
CA GLU A 666 -42.84 13.71 -20.78
C GLU A 666 -41.82 12.57 -20.63
N LEU A 667 -40.69 12.84 -19.95
CA LEU A 667 -39.62 11.86 -19.73
C LEU A 667 -40.10 10.68 -18.89
N ILE A 668 -40.85 10.96 -17.81
CA ILE A 668 -41.42 9.93 -16.93
C ILE A 668 -42.39 9.05 -17.74
N MET A 669 -43.32 9.65 -18.49
CA MET A 669 -44.32 8.89 -19.24
C MET A 669 -43.70 8.03 -20.34
N LYS A 670 -42.72 8.56 -21.08
CA LYS A 670 -41.96 7.81 -22.09
C LYS A 670 -41.24 6.60 -21.47
N THR A 671 -40.64 6.79 -20.30
CA THR A 671 -39.94 5.73 -19.55
C THR A 671 -40.90 4.63 -19.10
N VAL A 672 -42.05 5.00 -18.52
CA VAL A 672 -43.08 4.05 -18.10
C VAL A 672 -43.62 3.26 -19.29
N GLU A 673 -43.96 3.94 -20.39
CA GLU A 673 -44.49 3.29 -21.59
C GLU A 673 -43.52 2.26 -22.16
N ALA A 674 -42.23 2.61 -22.28
CA ALA A 674 -41.19 1.73 -22.78
C ALA A 674 -41.03 0.47 -21.91
N ARG A 675 -41.09 0.62 -20.57
CA ARG A 675 -40.98 -0.49 -19.63
C ARG A 675 -42.22 -1.38 -19.62
N MET A 676 -43.42 -0.79 -19.66
CA MET A 676 -44.69 -1.54 -19.73
C MET A 676 -44.78 -2.38 -21.00
N LYS A 677 -44.36 -1.84 -22.16
CA LYS A 677 -44.26 -2.61 -23.42
C LYS A 677 -43.33 -3.81 -23.29
N LYS A 678 -42.15 -3.64 -22.67
CA LYS A 678 -41.22 -4.75 -22.42
C LYS A 678 -41.80 -5.79 -21.46
N MET A 679 -42.52 -5.35 -20.43
CA MET A 679 -43.14 -6.23 -19.43
C MET A 679 -44.34 -7.02 -19.97
N ALA A 680 -45.15 -6.43 -20.85
CA ALA A 680 -46.32 -7.09 -21.43
C ALA A 680 -45.94 -8.25 -22.35
N ASN A 681 -44.78 -8.16 -23.01
CA ASN A 681 -44.36 -9.12 -24.03
C ASN A 681 -43.38 -10.19 -23.51
N ILE A 682 -43.21 -10.33 -22.18
CA ILE A 682 -42.22 -11.23 -21.57
C ILE A 682 -42.42 -12.69 -22.01
N GLU A 683 -43.67 -13.18 -22.01
CA GLU A 683 -43.98 -14.57 -22.36
C GLU A 683 -43.74 -14.89 -23.86
N GLU A 684 -43.94 -13.92 -24.76
CA GLU A 684 -43.71 -14.09 -26.19
C GLU A 684 -42.22 -14.04 -26.58
N HIS A 685 -41.37 -13.46 -25.73
CA HIS A 685 -39.96 -13.14 -26.03
C HIS A 685 -38.95 -13.89 -25.14
N ILE A 686 -39.35 -14.99 -24.49
CA ILE A 686 -38.49 -15.77 -23.56
C ILE A 686 -37.12 -16.11 -24.17
N ALA A 687 -37.06 -16.40 -25.48
CA ALA A 687 -35.81 -16.72 -26.17
C ALA A 687 -34.87 -15.50 -26.32
N SER A 688 -35.37 -14.30 -26.68
CA SER A 688 -34.54 -13.09 -26.76
C SER A 688 -34.20 -12.52 -25.36
N LEU A 689 -35.09 -12.75 -24.39
CA LEU A 689 -34.84 -12.46 -22.98
C LEU A 689 -33.75 -13.35 -22.36
N SER A 690 -33.39 -14.47 -22.99
CA SER A 690 -32.27 -15.31 -22.53
C SER A 690 -30.92 -14.61 -22.71
N LEU A 691 -30.70 -13.91 -23.83
CA LEU A 691 -29.49 -13.11 -24.07
C LEU A 691 -29.44 -11.91 -23.11
N LEU A 692 -30.59 -11.30 -22.85
CA LEU A 692 -30.71 -10.16 -21.93
C LEU A 692 -30.48 -10.58 -20.48
N SER A 693 -31.11 -11.66 -20.07
CA SER A 693 -30.92 -12.24 -18.73
C SER A 693 -29.47 -12.67 -18.53
N PHE A 694 -28.87 -13.35 -19.52
CA PHE A 694 -27.45 -13.68 -19.50
C PHE A 694 -26.61 -12.42 -19.36
N GLY A 695 -26.86 -11.40 -20.19
CA GLY A 695 -26.11 -10.16 -20.15
C GLY A 695 -26.16 -9.46 -18.80
N ILE A 696 -27.34 -9.39 -18.18
CA ILE A 696 -27.55 -8.81 -16.85
C ILE A 696 -26.85 -9.64 -15.77
N GLU A 697 -26.98 -10.98 -15.80
CA GLU A 697 -26.32 -11.90 -14.85
C GLU A 697 -24.79 -11.87 -14.95
N ASN A 698 -24.27 -11.50 -16.11
CA ASN A 698 -22.84 -11.39 -16.38
C ASN A 698 -22.34 -9.93 -16.26
N GLU A 699 -23.15 -9.03 -15.71
CA GLU A 699 -22.83 -7.61 -15.51
C GLU A 699 -22.43 -6.86 -16.80
N LEU A 700 -22.84 -7.36 -17.97
CA LEU A 700 -22.54 -6.70 -19.26
C LEU A 700 -23.12 -5.28 -19.40
N PRO A 701 -24.24 -4.87 -18.75
CA PRO A 701 -24.69 -3.46 -18.77
C PRO A 701 -23.63 -2.45 -18.35
N ASN A 702 -22.63 -2.87 -17.56
CA ASN A 702 -21.53 -2.02 -17.14
C ASN A 702 -20.53 -1.75 -18.29
N GLY A 703 -20.48 -2.57 -19.34
CA GLY A 703 -19.55 -2.40 -20.46
C GLY A 703 -20.00 -1.34 -21.48
N GLN A 704 -19.16 -0.34 -21.74
CA GLN A 704 -19.42 0.68 -22.77
C GLN A 704 -18.99 0.21 -24.17
N SER A 705 -17.99 -0.67 -24.24
CA SER A 705 -17.43 -1.16 -25.49
C SER A 705 -17.20 -2.67 -25.40
N ILE A 706 -18.29 -3.43 -25.47
CA ILE A 706 -18.28 -4.89 -25.38
C ILE A 706 -17.84 -5.47 -26.72
N MET A 707 -16.85 -6.37 -26.70
CA MET A 707 -16.46 -7.10 -27.91
C MET A 707 -17.40 -8.31 -28.09
N VAL A 708 -17.96 -8.45 -29.28
CA VAL A 708 -18.81 -9.58 -29.67
C VAL A 708 -18.30 -10.20 -30.95
N ILE A 709 -18.23 -11.53 -31.00
CA ILE A 709 -17.89 -12.31 -32.20
C ILE A 709 -19.09 -13.17 -32.60
N ASN A 710 -19.61 -12.96 -33.81
CA ASN A 710 -20.60 -13.83 -34.44
C ASN A 710 -19.92 -15.13 -34.90
N LEU A 711 -20.32 -16.24 -34.31
CA LEU A 711 -19.75 -17.58 -34.56
C LEU A 711 -20.20 -18.17 -35.90
N ASP A 712 -21.31 -17.72 -36.48
CA ASP A 712 -21.74 -18.17 -37.82
C ASP A 712 -20.86 -17.58 -38.93
N ARG A 713 -20.31 -16.38 -38.69
CA ARG A 713 -19.40 -15.69 -39.63
C ARG A 713 -17.92 -15.97 -39.33
N CYS A 714 -17.56 -16.29 -38.10
CA CYS A 714 -16.17 -16.42 -37.68
C CYS A 714 -15.51 -17.71 -38.20
N THR A 715 -14.53 -17.56 -39.09
CA THR A 715 -13.74 -18.69 -39.65
C THR A 715 -12.53 -19.09 -38.80
N ARG A 716 -12.29 -18.40 -37.67
CA ARG A 716 -11.12 -18.61 -36.79
C ARG A 716 -9.76 -18.46 -37.48
N CYS A 717 -9.63 -17.59 -38.49
CA CYS A 717 -8.38 -17.35 -39.25
C CYS A 717 -7.24 -16.65 -38.48
N ASP A 718 -7.50 -16.16 -37.27
CA ASP A 718 -6.57 -15.43 -36.38
C ASP A 718 -6.08 -14.05 -36.87
N ASP A 719 -6.63 -13.50 -37.95
CA ASP A 719 -6.26 -12.17 -38.44
C ASP A 719 -6.56 -11.05 -37.43
N CYS A 720 -7.58 -11.22 -36.59
CA CYS A 720 -7.90 -10.28 -35.50
C CYS A 720 -6.85 -10.32 -34.38
N VAL A 721 -6.28 -11.49 -34.07
CA VAL A 721 -5.24 -11.65 -33.03
C VAL A 721 -3.91 -11.10 -33.55
N LYS A 722 -3.53 -11.47 -34.78
CA LYS A 722 -2.31 -10.99 -35.44
C LYS A 722 -2.30 -9.47 -35.56
N ALA A 723 -3.37 -8.87 -36.07
CA ALA A 723 -3.47 -7.42 -36.21
C ALA A 723 -3.39 -6.68 -34.85
N CYS A 724 -3.91 -7.28 -33.79
CA CYS A 724 -3.79 -6.73 -32.44
C CYS A 724 -2.35 -6.80 -31.92
N ALA A 725 -1.67 -7.93 -32.11
CA ALA A 725 -0.26 -8.08 -31.74
C ALA A 725 0.64 -7.10 -32.52
N ASP A 726 0.43 -6.97 -33.84
CA ASP A 726 1.19 -6.06 -34.70
C ASP A 726 1.02 -4.59 -34.27
N ALA A 727 -0.14 -4.22 -33.75
CA ALA A 727 -0.41 -2.88 -33.22
C ALA A 727 0.21 -2.63 -31.83
N HIS A 728 0.65 -3.69 -31.12
CA HIS A 728 1.02 -3.63 -29.71
C HIS A 728 2.29 -4.45 -29.41
N ASP A 729 3.36 -4.16 -30.14
CA ASP A 729 4.72 -4.68 -29.89
C ASP A 729 4.80 -6.21 -29.78
N GLY A 730 3.95 -6.92 -30.54
CA GLY A 730 3.90 -8.38 -30.60
C GLY A 730 3.00 -9.04 -29.55
N TYR A 731 2.37 -8.28 -28.65
CA TYR A 731 1.49 -8.80 -27.60
C TYR A 731 0.02 -8.43 -27.86
N PRO A 732 -0.84 -9.40 -28.23
CA PRO A 732 -2.26 -9.12 -28.40
C PRO A 732 -2.88 -8.73 -27.06
N ARG A 733 -3.72 -7.70 -27.07
CA ARG A 733 -4.37 -7.13 -25.87
C ARG A 733 -5.74 -7.71 -25.56
N PHE A 734 -6.12 -8.80 -26.22
CA PHE A 734 -7.32 -9.59 -25.97
C PHE A 734 -7.06 -11.07 -26.28
N ALA A 735 -7.86 -11.97 -25.71
CA ALA A 735 -7.87 -13.38 -26.07
C ALA A 735 -9.15 -13.73 -26.84
N ARG A 736 -9.02 -14.45 -27.96
CA ARG A 736 -10.15 -14.89 -28.80
C ARG A 736 -10.87 -16.12 -28.22
N GLU A 737 -11.10 -16.07 -26.91
CA GLU A 737 -11.76 -17.07 -26.09
C GLU A 737 -12.62 -16.32 -25.06
N GLY A 738 -13.74 -16.92 -24.66
CA GLY A 738 -14.63 -16.30 -23.67
C GLY A 738 -16.01 -16.94 -23.65
N ARG A 739 -16.96 -16.30 -22.95
CA ARG A 739 -18.31 -16.85 -22.74
C ARG A 739 -19.10 -16.86 -24.05
N LYS A 740 -19.95 -17.87 -24.22
CA LYS A 740 -20.77 -18.08 -25.42
C LYS A 740 -22.23 -18.21 -25.06
N ILE A 741 -23.09 -17.63 -25.89
CA ILE A 741 -24.54 -17.78 -25.81
C ILE A 741 -25.10 -17.72 -27.23
N GLY A 742 -25.83 -18.78 -27.62
CA GLY A 742 -26.24 -18.96 -29.01
C GLY A 742 -25.04 -18.92 -29.97
N ASN A 743 -25.14 -18.06 -31.00
CA ASN A 743 -24.11 -17.81 -32.00
C ASN A 743 -23.18 -16.63 -31.61
N ALA A 744 -23.30 -16.03 -30.43
CA ALA A 744 -22.45 -14.93 -29.98
C ALA A 744 -21.37 -15.42 -29.00
N MET A 745 -20.13 -14.94 -29.18
CA MET A 745 -19.03 -15.11 -28.24
C MET A 745 -18.54 -13.75 -27.73
N PHE A 746 -18.37 -13.65 -26.41
CA PHE A 746 -17.82 -12.49 -25.71
C PHE A 746 -16.37 -12.79 -25.31
N PRO A 747 -15.38 -12.47 -26.16
CA PRO A 747 -13.97 -12.74 -25.88
C PRO A 747 -13.45 -11.94 -24.67
N HIS A 748 -12.34 -12.41 -24.09
CA HIS A 748 -11.61 -11.70 -23.04
C HIS A 748 -10.94 -10.45 -23.60
N ALA A 749 -11.69 -9.36 -23.69
CA ALA A 749 -11.26 -8.04 -24.11
C ALA A 749 -11.86 -6.99 -23.18
N CYS A 750 -11.08 -5.99 -22.74
CA CYS A 750 -11.57 -4.95 -21.84
C CYS A 750 -12.89 -4.34 -22.34
N MET A 751 -13.88 -4.22 -21.44
CA MET A 751 -15.22 -3.72 -21.75
C MET A 751 -15.33 -2.19 -21.65
N HIS A 752 -14.29 -1.51 -21.16
CA HIS A 752 -14.25 -0.06 -20.89
C HIS A 752 -15.47 0.36 -20.06
N CYS A 753 -15.58 -0.19 -18.86
CA CYS A 753 -16.80 -0.12 -18.06
C CYS A 753 -17.19 1.31 -17.69
N ILE A 754 -18.49 1.56 -17.48
CA ILE A 754 -19.05 2.78 -16.89
C ILE A 754 -18.62 2.92 -15.42
N ASP A 755 -18.53 1.80 -14.71
CA ASP A 755 -18.02 1.69 -13.34
C ASP A 755 -16.85 0.68 -13.29
N PRO A 756 -15.60 1.12 -13.54
CA PRO A 756 -14.45 0.25 -13.65
C PRO A 756 -13.82 -0.06 -12.29
N LEU A 757 -14.26 -1.14 -11.64
CA LEU A 757 -13.68 -1.62 -10.37
C LEU A 757 -12.15 -1.88 -10.41
N CYS A 758 -11.58 -2.06 -11.61
CA CYS A 758 -10.14 -2.18 -11.78
C CYS A 758 -9.38 -0.86 -11.56
N MET A 759 -10.03 0.30 -11.75
CA MET A 759 -9.48 1.60 -11.41
C MET A 759 -9.40 1.78 -9.89
N ASP A 760 -10.43 1.37 -9.14
CA ASP A 760 -10.43 1.39 -7.66
C ASP A 760 -9.21 0.68 -7.06
N GLY A 761 -8.78 -0.41 -7.71
CA GLY A 761 -7.66 -1.22 -7.27
C GLY A 761 -6.29 -0.64 -7.61
N CYS A 762 -6.17 0.46 -8.35
CA CYS A 762 -4.87 0.96 -8.84
C CYS A 762 -4.22 1.92 -7.82
N PRO A 763 -3.18 1.50 -7.07
CA PRO A 763 -2.56 2.35 -6.05
C PRO A 763 -1.70 3.48 -6.63
N SER A 764 -1.26 3.36 -7.89
CA SER A 764 -0.41 4.36 -8.55
C SER A 764 -1.17 5.34 -9.45
N GLY A 765 -2.48 5.18 -9.61
CA GLY A 765 -3.26 5.98 -10.57
C GLY A 765 -2.95 5.71 -12.04
N ALA A 766 -2.17 4.67 -12.36
CA ALA A 766 -1.85 4.30 -13.74
C ALA A 766 -3.11 3.98 -14.56
N LEU A 767 -4.15 3.45 -13.92
CA LEU A 767 -5.43 3.12 -14.53
C LEU A 767 -6.38 4.31 -14.40
N HIS A 768 -6.73 4.94 -15.52
CA HIS A 768 -7.46 6.21 -15.57
C HIS A 768 -8.46 6.25 -16.74
N ARG A 769 -9.35 7.24 -16.78
CA ARG A 769 -10.21 7.50 -17.96
C ARG A 769 -9.56 8.48 -18.92
N SER A 770 -9.67 8.18 -20.22
CA SER A 770 -9.36 9.09 -21.32
C SER A 770 -10.24 10.33 -21.26
N LYS A 771 -9.64 11.50 -21.45
CA LYS A 771 -10.34 12.79 -21.39
C LYS A 771 -11.29 13.04 -22.57
N GLN A 772 -11.04 12.44 -23.74
CA GLN A 772 -11.81 12.75 -24.96
C GLN A 772 -13.09 11.92 -25.08
N HIS A 773 -13.04 10.64 -24.69
CA HIS A 773 -14.12 9.70 -24.98
C HIS A 773 -14.41 8.74 -23.80
N GLY A 774 -13.75 8.94 -22.66
CA GLY A 774 -14.04 8.24 -21.42
C GLY A 774 -13.49 6.81 -21.34
N GLU A 775 -12.67 6.34 -22.29
CA GLU A 775 -12.13 4.98 -22.24
C GLU A 775 -11.26 4.75 -21.00
N VAL A 776 -11.40 3.60 -20.36
CA VAL A 776 -10.46 3.17 -19.32
C VAL A 776 -9.12 2.83 -19.98
N LEU A 777 -8.00 3.42 -19.54
CA LEU A 777 -6.65 3.23 -20.08
C LEU A 777 -5.66 2.87 -18.97
N ILE A 778 -4.57 2.18 -19.31
CA ILE A 778 -3.43 1.97 -18.43
C ILE A 778 -2.26 2.78 -18.98
N ASP A 779 -1.78 3.76 -18.21
CA ASP A 779 -0.49 4.37 -18.44
C ASP A 779 0.60 3.38 -18.01
N ILE A 780 1.30 2.83 -19.00
CA ILE A 780 2.34 1.84 -18.77
C ILE A 780 3.53 2.42 -18.02
N ASP A 781 3.81 3.72 -18.15
CA ASP A 781 4.96 4.36 -17.50
C ASP A 781 4.70 4.58 -16.00
N THR A 782 3.45 4.86 -15.64
CA THR A 782 2.99 5.00 -14.24
C THR A 782 2.64 3.65 -13.58
N CYS A 783 2.50 2.58 -14.36
CA CYS A 783 2.17 1.26 -13.85
C CYS A 783 3.32 0.65 -13.03
N VAL A 784 3.09 0.47 -11.72
CA VAL A 784 4.06 -0.13 -10.78
C VAL A 784 4.02 -1.66 -10.74
N GLY A 785 3.15 -2.31 -11.51
CA GLY A 785 3.11 -3.77 -11.59
C GLY A 785 2.52 -4.50 -10.39
N CYS A 786 1.74 -3.82 -9.52
CA CYS A 786 1.17 -4.40 -8.30
C CYS A 786 0.07 -5.47 -8.54
N THR A 787 -0.37 -5.65 -9.79
CA THR A 787 -1.40 -6.60 -10.26
C THR A 787 -2.78 -6.51 -9.59
N MET A 788 -3.04 -5.56 -8.69
CA MET A 788 -4.36 -5.39 -8.05
C MET A 788 -5.51 -5.19 -9.05
N CYS A 789 -5.26 -4.53 -10.18
CA CYS A 789 -6.27 -4.36 -11.22
C CYS A 789 -6.64 -5.67 -11.94
N VAL A 790 -5.72 -6.65 -11.99
CA VAL A 790 -5.98 -7.99 -12.54
C VAL A 790 -7.02 -8.70 -11.71
N THR A 791 -6.87 -8.70 -10.38
CA THR A 791 -7.81 -9.38 -9.46
C THR A 791 -9.13 -8.64 -9.29
N LYS A 792 -9.18 -7.35 -9.62
CA LYS A 792 -10.39 -6.51 -9.52
C LYS A 792 -11.24 -6.50 -10.78
N CYS A 793 -10.73 -6.97 -11.92
CA CYS A 793 -11.51 -7.02 -13.14
C CYS A 793 -12.52 -8.16 -13.08
N ILE A 794 -13.81 -7.84 -12.93
CA ILE A 794 -14.91 -8.83 -12.86
C ILE A 794 -15.08 -9.68 -14.14
N TYR A 795 -14.39 -9.31 -15.22
CA TYR A 795 -14.42 -10.01 -16.51
C TYR A 795 -13.09 -10.70 -16.86
N ASP A 796 -12.10 -10.64 -15.97
CA ASP A 796 -10.75 -11.18 -16.19
C ASP A 796 -10.06 -10.65 -17.46
N ASN A 797 -10.32 -9.38 -17.81
CA ASN A 797 -9.87 -8.74 -19.05
C ASN A 797 -8.54 -7.98 -18.92
N ILE A 798 -7.86 -8.08 -17.79
CA ILE A 798 -6.57 -7.44 -17.52
C ILE A 798 -5.56 -8.53 -17.18
N VAL A 799 -4.40 -8.50 -17.84
CA VAL A 799 -3.31 -9.46 -17.64
C VAL A 799 -2.05 -8.75 -17.18
N ALA A 800 -1.14 -9.43 -16.49
CA ALA A 800 0.17 -8.88 -16.15
C ALA A 800 1.24 -9.53 -17.04
N LEU A 801 1.95 -8.72 -17.82
CA LEU A 801 2.98 -9.17 -18.76
C LEU A 801 4.34 -8.57 -18.42
N PRO A 802 5.44 -9.31 -18.63
CA PRO A 802 6.78 -8.79 -18.45
C PRO A 802 7.10 -7.71 -19.50
N VAL A 803 7.75 -6.63 -19.10
CA VAL A 803 8.17 -5.55 -20.02
C VAL A 803 9.47 -5.93 -20.70
N ALA A 804 9.50 -5.97 -22.03
CA ALA A 804 10.71 -6.17 -22.81
C ALA A 804 11.44 -4.84 -23.08
N GLU A 805 12.76 -4.80 -22.86
CA GLU A 805 13.64 -3.67 -23.20
C GLU A 805 13.91 -3.59 -24.71
N THR A 806 13.90 -4.73 -25.40
CA THR A 806 14.00 -4.82 -26.86
C THR A 806 13.20 -6.02 -27.37
N VAL A 807 12.32 -5.79 -28.35
CA VAL A 807 11.63 -6.86 -29.10
C VAL A 807 12.41 -7.05 -30.41
N MET A 808 13.33 -8.01 -30.43
CA MET A 808 14.03 -8.43 -31.65
C MET A 808 13.22 -9.54 -32.31
N MET A 809 12.98 -9.48 -33.61
CA MET A 809 12.16 -10.48 -34.34
C MET A 809 12.76 -11.91 -34.32
N ASP A 810 14.01 -12.09 -33.89
CA ASP A 810 14.75 -13.38 -33.96
C ASP A 810 15.59 -13.69 -32.70
N ALA A 811 15.30 -13.10 -31.53
CA ALA A 811 16.04 -13.38 -30.29
C ALA A 811 15.10 -13.44 -29.07
N ASP A 812 15.52 -14.14 -28.02
CA ASP A 812 14.78 -14.16 -26.76
C ASP A 812 14.62 -12.71 -26.24
N PRO A 813 13.39 -12.30 -25.89
CA PRO A 813 13.12 -10.95 -25.41
C PRO A 813 13.93 -10.65 -24.13
N VAL A 814 14.69 -9.56 -24.16
CA VAL A 814 15.42 -9.07 -22.98
C VAL A 814 14.41 -8.32 -22.12
N TYR A 815 14.02 -8.91 -20.99
CA TYR A 815 13.06 -8.31 -20.07
C TYR A 815 13.73 -7.31 -19.13
N GLN A 816 13.03 -6.21 -18.86
CA GLN A 816 13.40 -5.30 -17.78
C GLN A 816 13.34 -6.08 -16.46
N LEU A 817 14.46 -6.17 -15.75
CA LEU A 817 14.54 -6.90 -14.49
C LEU A 817 14.42 -5.95 -13.31
N ASN A 818 13.68 -6.35 -12.28
CA ASN A 818 13.61 -5.61 -11.04
C ASN A 818 14.96 -5.72 -10.31
N PRO A 819 15.66 -4.62 -10.03
CA PRO A 819 17.00 -4.64 -9.43
C PRO A 819 17.05 -5.34 -8.05
N ALA A 820 15.92 -5.43 -7.35
CA ALA A 820 15.85 -6.03 -6.02
C ALA A 820 15.76 -7.57 -6.04
N ASN A 821 15.22 -8.17 -7.11
CA ASN A 821 14.93 -9.62 -7.14
C ASN A 821 15.27 -10.31 -8.47
N ASN A 822 15.80 -9.56 -9.45
CA ASN A 822 16.19 -10.02 -10.78
C ASN A 822 15.06 -10.73 -11.57
N LYS A 823 13.80 -10.51 -11.19
CA LYS A 823 12.62 -11.01 -11.94
C LYS A 823 12.17 -9.96 -12.96
N PRO A 824 11.53 -10.39 -14.06
CA PRO A 824 10.91 -9.46 -15.00
C PRO A 824 9.94 -8.50 -14.30
N VAL A 825 10.06 -7.21 -14.59
CA VAL A 825 9.10 -6.19 -14.19
C VAL A 825 7.81 -6.50 -14.93
N LEU A 826 6.79 -6.92 -14.18
CA LEU A 826 5.46 -7.16 -14.71
C LEU A 826 4.69 -5.85 -14.76
N LYS A 827 4.00 -5.57 -15.86
CA LYS A 827 3.05 -4.47 -15.97
C LYS A 827 1.71 -4.98 -16.46
N SER A 828 0.65 -4.33 -15.98
CA SER A 828 -0.71 -4.69 -16.34
C SER A 828 -1.04 -4.19 -17.75
N MET A 829 -1.65 -5.06 -18.54
CA MET A 829 -2.01 -4.85 -19.94
C MET A 829 -3.46 -5.26 -20.15
N LYS A 830 -4.15 -4.54 -21.02
CA LYS A 830 -5.53 -4.81 -21.43
C LYS A 830 -5.80 -4.12 -22.76
N CYS A 831 -6.90 -4.46 -23.43
CA CYS A 831 -7.32 -3.71 -24.61
C CYS A 831 -7.52 -2.21 -24.28
N ASP A 832 -7.00 -1.35 -25.15
CA ASP A 832 -7.06 0.10 -25.10
C ASP A 832 -7.88 0.66 -26.27
N LEU A 833 -8.68 -0.17 -26.94
CA LEU A 833 -9.42 0.13 -28.17
C LEU A 833 -8.56 0.71 -29.31
N CYS A 834 -7.24 0.55 -29.25
CA CYS A 834 -6.33 1.15 -30.20
C CYS A 834 -6.47 2.68 -30.29
N VAL A 835 -6.95 3.37 -29.23
CA VAL A 835 -7.30 4.81 -29.23
C VAL A 835 -6.23 5.72 -29.81
N GLU A 836 -4.94 5.40 -29.60
CA GLU A 836 -3.82 6.21 -30.13
C GLU A 836 -3.64 6.06 -31.65
N THR A 837 -4.18 4.99 -32.24
CA THR A 837 -3.97 4.59 -33.64
C THR A 837 -5.25 4.61 -34.49
N GLY A 838 -6.42 4.86 -33.88
CA GLY A 838 -7.74 4.89 -34.51
C GLY A 838 -8.59 3.67 -34.15
N ASP A 839 -9.40 3.17 -35.09
CA ASP A 839 -10.32 2.05 -34.81
C ASP A 839 -9.58 0.76 -34.41
N PRO A 840 -10.19 -0.10 -33.57
CA PRO A 840 -9.59 -1.36 -33.13
C PRO A 840 -9.09 -2.21 -34.30
N ALA A 841 -7.77 -2.45 -34.34
CA ALA A 841 -7.14 -3.20 -35.43
C ALA A 841 -7.74 -4.60 -35.61
N CYS A 842 -8.13 -5.24 -34.50
CA CYS A 842 -8.75 -6.56 -34.48
C CYS A 842 -10.14 -6.61 -35.14
N VAL A 843 -10.92 -5.53 -35.03
CA VAL A 843 -12.23 -5.42 -35.69
C VAL A 843 -12.02 -5.17 -37.18
N ARG A 844 -11.15 -4.20 -37.51
CA ARG A 844 -10.86 -3.79 -38.89
C ARG A 844 -10.25 -4.91 -39.73
N SER A 845 -9.45 -5.79 -39.13
CA SER A 845 -8.79 -6.88 -39.84
C SER A 845 -9.68 -8.12 -40.04
N CYS A 846 -10.90 -8.14 -39.50
CA CYS A 846 -11.77 -9.30 -39.63
C CYS A 846 -12.31 -9.43 -41.07
N PRO A 847 -11.94 -10.46 -41.84
CA PRO A 847 -12.33 -10.56 -43.26
C PRO A 847 -13.81 -10.92 -43.46
N GLN A 848 -14.50 -11.33 -42.38
CA GLN A 848 -15.89 -11.79 -42.41
C GLN A 848 -16.87 -10.83 -41.71
N ASP A 849 -16.38 -9.67 -41.25
CA ASP A 849 -17.16 -8.73 -40.41
C ASP A 849 -17.86 -9.46 -39.24
N ALA A 850 -17.13 -10.41 -38.64
CA ALA A 850 -17.65 -11.27 -37.58
C ALA A 850 -17.47 -10.65 -36.19
N MET A 851 -16.58 -9.66 -36.03
CA MET A 851 -16.22 -9.07 -34.75
C MET A 851 -16.66 -7.60 -34.70
N ARG A 852 -17.32 -7.18 -33.61
CA ARG A 852 -17.71 -5.78 -33.38
C ARG A 852 -17.49 -5.35 -31.94
N ARG A 853 -17.37 -4.03 -31.75
CA ARG A 853 -17.44 -3.34 -30.45
C ARG A 853 -18.78 -2.63 -30.37
N MET A 854 -19.52 -2.83 -29.29
CA MET A 854 -20.87 -2.30 -29.12
C MET A 854 -21.20 -2.13 -27.64
N SER A 855 -22.11 -1.21 -27.35
CA SER A 855 -22.73 -1.07 -26.03
C SER A 855 -23.67 -2.23 -25.73
N PHE A 856 -24.05 -2.39 -24.47
CA PHE A 856 -25.02 -3.40 -24.06
C PHE A 856 -26.34 -3.28 -24.84
N ASN A 857 -26.89 -2.08 -24.97
CA ASN A 857 -28.17 -1.86 -25.65
C ASN A 857 -28.11 -2.22 -27.15
N GLU A 858 -27.02 -1.87 -27.82
CA GLU A 858 -26.82 -2.21 -29.23
C GLU A 858 -26.76 -3.73 -29.47
N ILE A 859 -26.25 -4.52 -28.51
CA ILE A 859 -26.26 -5.99 -28.61
C ILE A 859 -27.69 -6.54 -28.68
N PHE A 860 -28.66 -5.91 -27.99
CA PHE A 860 -30.06 -6.36 -27.99
C PHE A 860 -30.85 -5.85 -29.18
N GLU A 861 -30.56 -4.64 -29.63
CA GLU A 861 -31.25 -4.02 -30.76
C GLU A 861 -30.76 -4.54 -32.11
N SER A 862 -29.48 -4.93 -32.17
CA SER A 862 -28.95 -5.63 -33.33
C SER A 862 -29.39 -7.09 -33.29
N ALA A 863 -30.11 -7.54 -34.32
CA ALA A 863 -30.45 -8.95 -34.52
C ALA A 863 -29.20 -9.76 -34.87
N TYR A 864 -28.34 -9.99 -33.86
CA TYR A 864 -27.10 -10.76 -33.96
C TYR A 864 -27.35 -12.27 -33.94
#